data_AF-A0AA42E757-F1
#
_entry.id   AF-A0AA42E757-F1
#
_cell.length_a   1.000
_cell.length_b   1.000
_cell.length_c   1.000
_cell.angle_alpha   90.00
_cell.angle_beta   90.00
_cell.angle_gamma   90.00
#
_symmetry.space_group_name_H-M   'P 1'
#
loop_
_entity.id
_entity.type
_entity.pdbx_description
1 polymer ?
#
loop_
_entity_poly.entity_id
_entity_poly.type
_entity_poly.pdbx_seq_one_letter_code
_entity_poly.pdbx_strand_id
1 'polypeptide(L)'
;MAEKLRRLRAILWRRMGVARYRYFIWKKRYGSTAAVGTLLLLIAFSFLLISPLQEALTPYFRAETQIAALRAFFVQLGGSLIGAAAIVSSLVLFAMQVNIERMPHGLFRMLSSDRKLLSAFSFTFLLAVTVTSLCLIPDHQWIGVALVAGFWGTILILVLFLYSYRRALYLINPIQQLNSVLRRTQRELRSWVRRAKRAEPLLRLQDTSDRTEMSSEQPQRDVARLTYFQVNPGWAESALQGVKYATSFARRYSEQGDQEVSAAALNIIVAINAVYIEAKGKTFFAHQLLFDNPYTSDEFINETLEQFRQTIRAGISRGDEQQIEQAFRCLTALVGVYLKIDYASADASKTHAHLATTYLAAEVERIVPHGMPDVLMEGVRLMGKCADMLLVSEGPIGIVALTQKIGAISSAGAVREEYRAVSLTGVEQLARLSSDLLRTRSCEVGYAERQIRSTMASLAKYFLTIPDTPLFNVASTYLAPYYSAASAQGLVERLSHFVNTVMEAPPNDADARKAIANLREWADDISETEREVLLRAIEKRSHFAFDIIHRITAITKILITASNAAACNNYYKSELQCSAVRLVSVLSWIPTEKETVSFVETFRMTEIFFEAAADAHRLGCTEVFACSQRMLLSWMFKAGQHQTPWSILQRSLCGLAVLALLADDPGAVDKLKAEISSQLMAGGLPDKEARDRAAKDVRNRAANLDRPGHWSSNIAFAMSQVDSKTLRPLLNEIASLISPDTEGQWSSDPPD
;
A
#
# COMPACT_ATOMS: atom_id res chain seq x y z
N MET A 1 0.94 43.34 -33.98
CA MET A 1 -0.48 43.06 -34.36
C MET A 1 -0.88 41.58 -34.19
N ALA A 2 -0.02 40.63 -34.58
CA ALA A 2 -0.29 39.18 -34.45
C ALA A 2 -0.50 38.69 -32.99
N GLU A 3 0.15 39.31 -32.01
CA GLU A 3 0.07 38.91 -30.60
C GLU A 3 -1.28 39.28 -29.94
N LYS A 4 -1.87 40.43 -30.33
CA LYS A 4 -3.23 40.84 -29.91
C LYS A 4 -4.29 39.87 -30.46
N LEU A 5 -4.13 39.39 -31.69
CA LEU A 5 -5.00 38.38 -32.32
C LEU A 5 -4.92 37.01 -31.64
N ARG A 6 -3.72 36.59 -31.20
CA ARG A 6 -3.53 35.34 -30.43
C ARG A 6 -4.16 35.42 -29.03
N ARG A 7 -4.03 36.55 -28.33
CA ARG A 7 -4.70 36.78 -27.03
C ARG A 7 -6.24 36.79 -27.17
N LEU A 8 -6.78 37.44 -28.20
CA LEU A 8 -8.22 37.43 -28.47
C LEU A 8 -8.75 36.02 -28.77
N ARG A 9 -8.03 35.22 -29.57
CA ARG A 9 -8.37 33.80 -29.79
C ARG A 9 -8.35 33.00 -28.50
N ALA A 10 -7.32 33.14 -27.67
CA ALA A 10 -7.22 32.40 -26.40
C ALA A 10 -8.37 32.74 -25.41
N ILE A 11 -8.76 34.01 -25.35
CA ILE A 11 -9.90 34.45 -24.52
C ILE A 11 -11.23 33.90 -25.05
N LEU A 12 -11.42 33.89 -26.39
CA LEU A 12 -12.60 33.29 -27.02
C LEU A 12 -12.68 31.78 -26.78
N TRP A 13 -11.57 31.06 -26.92
CA TRP A 13 -11.50 29.61 -26.64
C TRP A 13 -11.77 29.29 -25.16
N ARG A 14 -11.23 30.08 -24.23
CA ARG A 14 -11.50 29.92 -22.79
C ARG A 14 -12.97 30.21 -22.47
N ARG A 15 -13.56 31.28 -23.03
CA ARG A 15 -15.00 31.59 -22.84
C ARG A 15 -15.89 30.51 -23.45
N MET A 16 -15.54 29.97 -24.61
CA MET A 16 -16.26 28.88 -25.26
C MET A 16 -16.15 27.57 -24.46
N GLY A 17 -14.97 27.26 -23.90
CA GLY A 17 -14.77 26.12 -23.01
C GLY A 17 -15.58 26.23 -21.71
N VAL A 18 -15.59 27.40 -21.07
CA VAL A 18 -16.40 27.66 -19.86
C VAL A 18 -17.89 27.62 -20.17
N ALA A 19 -18.33 28.17 -21.30
CA ALA A 19 -19.72 28.10 -21.75
C ALA A 19 -20.14 26.64 -22.03
N ARG A 20 -19.29 25.85 -22.70
CA ARG A 20 -19.52 24.44 -22.97
C ARG A 20 -19.59 23.62 -21.67
N TYR A 21 -18.70 23.87 -20.73
CA TYR A 21 -18.69 23.21 -19.42
C TYR A 21 -19.94 23.56 -18.60
N ARG A 22 -20.33 24.84 -18.55
CA ARG A 22 -21.56 25.29 -17.88
C ARG A 22 -22.81 24.72 -18.55
N TYR A 23 -22.84 24.64 -19.89
CA TYR A 23 -23.91 24.00 -20.63
C TYR A 23 -24.01 22.50 -20.33
N PHE A 24 -22.88 21.79 -20.22
CA PHE A 24 -22.87 20.38 -19.83
C PHE A 24 -23.38 20.15 -18.40
N ILE A 25 -22.96 20.99 -17.45
CA ILE A 25 -23.47 20.94 -16.06
C ILE A 25 -24.96 21.26 -16.02
N TRP A 26 -25.39 22.29 -16.74
CA TRP A 26 -26.80 22.69 -16.82
C TRP A 26 -27.65 21.61 -17.47
N LYS A 27 -27.19 21.01 -18.58
CA LYS A 27 -27.85 19.85 -19.23
C LYS A 27 -27.93 18.64 -18.33
N LYS A 28 -26.92 18.37 -17.50
CA LYS A 28 -26.93 17.25 -16.54
C LYS A 28 -27.89 17.49 -15.37
N ARG A 29 -28.06 18.75 -14.93
CA ARG A 29 -28.88 19.12 -13.76
C ARG A 29 -30.34 19.47 -14.10
N TYR A 30 -30.56 20.09 -15.26
CA TYR A 30 -31.85 20.62 -15.71
C TYR A 30 -32.27 20.11 -17.10
N GLY A 31 -31.53 19.18 -17.72
CA GLY A 31 -31.81 18.73 -19.08
C GLY A 31 -33.16 18.01 -19.23
N SER A 32 -33.57 17.21 -18.24
CA SER A 32 -34.90 16.60 -18.24
C SER A 32 -36.01 17.64 -18.04
N THR A 33 -35.80 18.63 -17.16
CA THR A 33 -36.77 19.71 -16.92
C THR A 33 -36.87 20.66 -18.11
N ALA A 34 -35.76 20.94 -18.81
CA ALA A 34 -35.73 21.76 -20.02
C ALA A 34 -36.35 21.02 -21.22
N ALA A 35 -36.15 19.71 -21.34
CA ALA A 35 -36.81 18.88 -22.34
C ALA A 35 -38.33 18.84 -22.14
N VAL A 36 -38.81 18.71 -20.89
CA VAL A 36 -40.23 18.79 -20.58
C VAL A 36 -40.77 20.20 -20.85
N GLY A 37 -40.04 21.25 -20.45
CA GLY A 37 -40.43 22.64 -20.71
C GLY A 37 -40.50 23.00 -22.19
N THR A 38 -39.56 22.52 -23.00
CA THR A 38 -39.58 22.69 -24.47
C THR A 38 -40.71 21.89 -25.12
N LEU A 39 -40.98 20.66 -24.67
CA LEU A 39 -42.14 19.89 -25.11
C LEU A 39 -43.45 20.62 -24.82
N LEU A 40 -43.62 21.15 -23.60
CA LEU A 40 -44.80 21.93 -23.22
C LEU A 40 -44.93 23.23 -24.02
N LEU A 41 -43.81 23.91 -24.31
CA LEU A 41 -43.81 25.09 -25.19
C LEU A 41 -44.19 24.75 -26.63
N LEU A 42 -43.73 23.61 -27.17
CA LEU A 42 -44.13 23.15 -28.51
C LEU A 42 -45.62 22.78 -28.56
N ILE A 43 -46.13 22.14 -27.50
CA ILE A 43 -47.57 21.88 -27.34
C ILE A 43 -48.34 23.21 -27.31
N ALA A 44 -47.90 24.17 -26.48
CA ALA A 44 -48.51 25.49 -26.40
C ALA A 44 -48.51 26.23 -27.75
N PHE A 45 -47.38 26.22 -28.45
CA PHE A 45 -47.23 26.83 -29.77
C PHE A 45 -48.13 26.16 -30.82
N SER A 46 -48.35 24.85 -30.72
CA SER A 46 -49.24 24.13 -31.64
C SER A 46 -50.71 24.54 -31.53
N PHE A 47 -51.16 25.09 -30.40
CA PHE A 47 -52.51 25.64 -30.28
C PHE A 47 -52.72 26.86 -31.19
N LEU A 48 -51.67 27.65 -31.45
CA LEU A 48 -51.73 28.77 -32.39
C LEU A 48 -51.91 28.30 -33.84
N LEU A 49 -51.53 27.06 -34.13
CA LEU A 49 -51.66 26.43 -35.47
C LEU A 49 -53.04 25.80 -35.69
N ILE A 50 -53.92 25.74 -34.68
CA ILE A 50 -55.24 25.11 -34.82
C ILE A 50 -56.14 25.87 -35.80
N SER A 51 -56.20 27.20 -35.71
CA SER A 51 -57.05 28.02 -36.60
C SER A 51 -56.66 27.89 -38.08
N PRO A 52 -55.39 28.08 -38.48
CA PRO A 52 -55.01 27.93 -39.89
C PRO A 52 -55.16 26.48 -40.38
N LEU A 53 -54.92 25.48 -39.53
CA LEU A 53 -55.13 24.08 -39.86
C LEU A 53 -56.62 23.77 -40.07
N GLN A 54 -57.48 24.31 -39.21
CA GLN A 54 -58.93 24.16 -39.30
C GLN A 54 -59.45 24.77 -40.63
N GLU A 55 -59.03 25.98 -40.98
CA GLU A 55 -59.41 26.64 -42.23
C GLU A 55 -59.00 25.83 -43.47
N ALA A 56 -57.79 25.27 -43.46
CA ALA A 56 -57.28 24.45 -44.56
C ALA A 56 -57.99 23.09 -44.71
N LEU A 57 -58.42 22.48 -43.60
CA LEU A 57 -59.02 21.13 -43.58
C LEU A 57 -60.55 21.13 -43.70
N THR A 58 -61.21 22.20 -43.29
CA THR A 58 -62.67 22.36 -43.38
C THR A 58 -63.26 22.07 -44.78
N PRO A 59 -62.67 22.52 -45.91
CA PRO A 59 -63.23 22.24 -47.24
C PRO A 59 -63.13 20.76 -47.65
N TYR A 60 -62.12 20.03 -47.18
CA TYR A 60 -61.93 18.61 -47.48
C TYR A 60 -62.99 17.78 -46.74
N PHE A 61 -63.07 17.93 -45.41
CA PHE A 61 -63.96 17.12 -44.55
C PHE A 61 -65.44 17.55 -44.53
N ARG A 62 -65.95 18.17 -45.59
CA ARG A 62 -67.39 18.51 -45.69
C ARG A 62 -68.30 17.29 -45.91
N ALA A 63 -67.74 16.21 -46.46
CA ALA A 63 -68.47 14.98 -46.70
C ALA A 63 -68.44 14.06 -45.47
N GLU A 64 -69.61 13.56 -45.04
CA GLU A 64 -69.74 12.64 -43.90
C GLU A 64 -68.88 11.38 -44.05
N THR A 65 -68.68 10.92 -45.30
CA THR A 65 -67.82 9.78 -45.61
C THR A 65 -66.36 10.00 -45.20
N GLN A 66 -65.84 11.22 -45.30
CA GLN A 66 -64.47 11.55 -44.94
C GLN A 66 -64.30 11.75 -43.42
N ILE A 67 -65.31 12.31 -42.76
CA ILE A 67 -65.36 12.38 -41.29
C ILE A 67 -65.41 10.96 -40.71
N ALA A 68 -66.24 10.07 -41.28
CA ALA A 68 -66.31 8.67 -40.88
C ALA A 68 -64.96 7.95 -41.03
N ALA A 69 -64.20 8.22 -42.10
CA ALA A 69 -62.85 7.69 -42.28
C ALA A 69 -61.87 8.18 -41.20
N LEU A 70 -61.95 9.46 -40.80
CA LEU A 70 -61.13 10.01 -39.71
C LEU A 70 -61.50 9.43 -38.35
N ARG A 71 -62.80 9.25 -38.07
CA ARG A 71 -63.27 8.56 -36.85
C ARG A 71 -62.73 7.14 -36.78
N ALA A 72 -62.79 6.39 -37.89
CA ALA A 72 -62.23 5.05 -38.00
C ALA A 72 -60.71 5.03 -37.79
N PHE A 73 -59.98 6.02 -38.33
CA PHE A 73 -58.55 6.18 -38.10
C PHE A 73 -58.21 6.37 -36.62
N PHE A 74 -58.91 7.22 -35.88
CA PHE A 74 -58.66 7.39 -34.44
C PHE A 74 -58.97 6.14 -33.63
N VAL A 75 -60.01 5.38 -33.99
CA VAL A 75 -60.30 4.08 -33.37
C VAL A 75 -59.16 3.08 -33.61
N GLN A 76 -58.68 2.98 -34.85
CA GLN A 76 -57.58 2.08 -35.19
C GLN A 76 -56.25 2.50 -34.54
N LEU A 77 -55.93 3.79 -34.58
CA LEU A 77 -54.72 4.35 -33.97
C LEU A 77 -54.73 4.16 -32.45
N GLY A 78 -55.83 4.55 -31.79
CA GLY A 78 -56.00 4.38 -30.36
C GLY A 78 -55.95 2.91 -29.94
N GLY A 79 -56.65 2.03 -30.66
CA GLY A 79 -56.60 0.57 -30.45
C GLY A 79 -55.20 -0.02 -30.63
N SER A 80 -54.47 0.41 -31.67
CA SER A 80 -53.08 0.02 -31.90
C SER A 80 -52.16 0.49 -30.76
N LEU A 81 -52.33 1.72 -30.28
CA LEU A 81 -51.56 2.25 -29.16
C LEU A 81 -51.86 1.54 -27.84
N ILE A 82 -53.10 1.16 -27.58
CA ILE A 82 -53.48 0.33 -26.42
C ILE A 82 -52.81 -1.05 -26.54
N GLY A 83 -52.85 -1.68 -27.71
CA GLY A 83 -52.18 -2.95 -27.98
C GLY A 83 -50.66 -2.87 -27.79
N ALA A 84 -50.02 -1.82 -28.32
CA ALA A 84 -48.59 -1.57 -28.14
C ALA A 84 -48.24 -1.34 -26.67
N ALA A 85 -49.07 -0.59 -25.92
CA ALA A 85 -48.88 -0.37 -24.49
C ALA A 85 -48.97 -1.68 -23.70
N ALA A 86 -49.90 -2.56 -24.05
CA ALA A 86 -50.00 -3.89 -23.46
C ALA A 86 -48.77 -4.75 -23.73
N ILE A 87 -48.28 -4.80 -24.99
CA ILE A 87 -47.08 -5.58 -25.35
C ILE A 87 -45.84 -5.08 -24.60
N VAL A 88 -45.58 -3.76 -24.63
CA VAL A 88 -44.41 -3.16 -23.98
C VAL A 88 -44.49 -3.35 -22.46
N SER A 89 -45.67 -3.17 -21.85
CA SER A 89 -45.88 -3.42 -20.43
C SER A 89 -45.60 -4.89 -20.07
N SER A 90 -46.13 -5.84 -20.84
CA SER A 90 -45.90 -7.28 -20.63
C SER A 90 -44.42 -7.66 -20.76
N LEU A 91 -43.73 -7.15 -21.78
CA LEU A 91 -42.29 -7.41 -21.97
C LEU A 91 -41.44 -6.84 -20.82
N VAL A 92 -41.75 -5.63 -20.36
CA VAL A 92 -41.05 -5.03 -19.22
C VAL A 92 -41.33 -5.80 -17.92
N LEU A 93 -42.58 -6.23 -17.69
CA LEU A 93 -42.92 -7.06 -16.54
C LEU A 93 -42.20 -8.42 -16.59
N PHE A 94 -42.15 -9.05 -17.75
CA PHE A 94 -41.43 -10.31 -17.95
C PHE A 94 -39.92 -10.14 -17.75
N ALA A 95 -39.31 -9.10 -18.31
CA ALA A 95 -37.88 -8.80 -18.11
C ALA A 95 -37.56 -8.51 -16.63
N MET A 96 -38.49 -7.88 -15.90
CA MET A 96 -38.37 -7.77 -14.45
C MET A 96 -38.48 -9.13 -13.76
N GLN A 97 -39.43 -10.00 -14.16
CA GLN A 97 -39.64 -11.35 -13.62
C GLN A 97 -38.47 -12.31 -13.84
N VAL A 98 -37.89 -12.35 -15.04
CA VAL A 98 -36.70 -13.17 -15.32
C VAL A 98 -35.50 -12.69 -14.50
N ASN A 99 -35.43 -11.39 -14.22
CA ASN A 99 -34.42 -10.85 -13.31
C ASN A 99 -34.77 -11.11 -11.83
N ILE A 100 -36.03 -11.38 -11.49
CA ILE A 100 -36.50 -11.69 -10.13
C ILE A 100 -36.03 -13.06 -9.67
N GLU A 101 -35.93 -14.05 -10.56
CA GLU A 101 -35.27 -15.33 -10.25
C GLU A 101 -33.82 -15.12 -9.78
N ARG A 102 -33.23 -13.95 -10.10
CA ARG A 102 -31.86 -13.54 -9.76
C ARG A 102 -31.74 -12.67 -8.50
N MET A 103 -32.82 -12.36 -7.76
CA MET A 103 -32.80 -11.40 -6.63
C MET A 103 -33.42 -11.91 -5.31
N PRO A 104 -32.98 -11.40 -4.13
CA PRO A 104 -33.60 -11.68 -2.83
C PRO A 104 -35.02 -11.06 -2.70
N HIS A 105 -35.93 -11.76 -1.99
CA HIS A 105 -37.37 -11.44 -1.93
C HIS A 105 -37.73 -10.02 -1.45
N GLY A 106 -36.93 -9.39 -0.58
CA GLY A 106 -37.20 -8.03 -0.09
C GLY A 106 -37.06 -6.93 -1.16
N LEU A 107 -36.19 -7.16 -2.15
CA LEU A 107 -35.92 -6.20 -3.22
C LEU A 107 -37.01 -6.23 -4.29
N PHE A 108 -37.69 -7.37 -4.46
CA PHE A 108 -38.82 -7.52 -5.38
C PHE A 108 -39.92 -6.50 -5.07
N ARG A 109 -40.39 -6.44 -3.81
CA ARG A 109 -41.43 -5.47 -3.40
C ARG A 109 -40.99 -4.03 -3.61
N MET A 110 -39.69 -3.74 -3.48
CA MET A 110 -39.13 -2.41 -3.66
C MET A 110 -39.06 -1.99 -5.14
N LEU A 111 -38.72 -2.92 -6.05
CA LEU A 111 -38.56 -2.63 -7.48
C LEU A 111 -39.88 -2.76 -8.26
N SER A 112 -40.75 -3.70 -7.89
CA SER A 112 -42.08 -3.85 -8.51
C SER A 112 -43.04 -2.72 -8.17
N SER A 113 -42.81 -2.00 -7.06
CA SER A 113 -43.58 -0.83 -6.65
C SER A 113 -43.02 0.50 -7.13
N ASP A 114 -42.14 0.52 -8.15
CA ASP A 114 -41.64 1.78 -8.73
C ASP A 114 -42.81 2.60 -9.31
N ARG A 115 -43.28 3.54 -8.49
CA ARG A 115 -44.41 4.42 -8.80
C ARG A 115 -44.21 5.18 -10.11
N LYS A 116 -42.96 5.49 -10.49
CA LYS A 116 -42.67 6.24 -11.71
C LYS A 116 -42.85 5.39 -12.97
N LEU A 117 -42.50 4.11 -12.89
CA LEU A 117 -42.68 3.18 -14.00
C LEU A 117 -44.18 2.84 -14.16
N LEU A 118 -44.84 2.51 -13.04
CA LEU A 118 -46.28 2.24 -13.03
C LEU A 118 -47.09 3.46 -13.50
N SER A 119 -46.78 4.66 -13.03
CA SER A 119 -47.46 5.88 -13.47
C SER A 119 -47.27 6.14 -14.96
N ALA A 120 -46.08 5.87 -15.50
CA ALA A 120 -45.81 6.06 -16.92
C ALA A 120 -46.65 5.10 -17.77
N PHE A 121 -46.77 3.82 -17.37
CA PHE A 121 -47.67 2.88 -18.05
C PHE A 121 -49.14 3.29 -17.94
N SER A 122 -49.62 3.60 -16.73
CA SER A 122 -51.02 4.05 -16.54
C SER A 122 -51.35 5.28 -17.36
N PHE A 123 -50.45 6.27 -17.39
CA PHE A 123 -50.66 7.48 -18.19
C PHE A 123 -50.65 7.18 -19.69
N THR A 124 -49.81 6.25 -20.14
CA THR A 124 -49.78 5.82 -21.54
C THR A 124 -51.10 5.16 -21.97
N PHE A 125 -51.67 4.30 -21.11
CA PHE A 125 -53.00 3.70 -21.33
C PHE A 125 -54.11 4.77 -21.36
N LEU A 126 -54.13 5.69 -20.39
CA LEU A 126 -55.11 6.77 -20.35
C LEU A 126 -55.03 7.67 -21.58
N LEU A 127 -53.82 7.96 -22.05
CA LEU A 127 -53.63 8.77 -23.25
C LEU A 127 -54.09 8.04 -24.51
N ALA A 128 -53.84 6.74 -24.61
CA ALA A 128 -54.30 5.93 -25.74
C ALA A 128 -55.84 5.81 -25.77
N VAL A 129 -56.48 5.71 -24.60
CA VAL A 129 -57.95 5.82 -24.47
C VAL A 129 -58.42 7.19 -24.91
N THR A 130 -57.73 8.26 -24.49
CA THR A 130 -58.06 9.64 -24.91
C THR A 130 -57.97 9.82 -26.42
N VAL A 131 -56.93 9.27 -27.07
CA VAL A 131 -56.78 9.28 -28.53
C VAL A 131 -57.90 8.49 -29.21
N THR A 132 -58.31 7.35 -28.65
CA THR A 132 -59.47 6.59 -29.14
C THR A 132 -60.76 7.41 -29.04
N SER A 133 -60.98 8.10 -27.92
CA SER A 133 -62.16 8.92 -27.67
C SER A 133 -62.26 10.13 -28.61
N LEU A 134 -61.17 10.54 -29.27
CA LEU A 134 -61.21 11.53 -30.35
C LEU A 134 -62.01 11.03 -31.58
N CYS A 135 -62.47 9.78 -31.62
CA CYS A 135 -63.42 9.34 -32.65
C CYS A 135 -64.84 9.93 -32.46
N LEU A 136 -65.17 10.48 -31.29
CA LEU A 136 -66.48 11.06 -30.96
C LEU A 136 -66.67 12.50 -31.48
N ILE A 137 -65.88 12.92 -32.49
CA ILE A 137 -65.99 14.27 -33.09
C ILE A 137 -67.41 14.45 -33.64
N PRO A 138 -68.18 15.44 -33.16
CA PRO A 138 -69.57 15.65 -33.59
C PRO A 138 -69.64 16.30 -34.97
N ASP A 139 -68.83 17.34 -35.23
CA ASP A 139 -68.90 18.17 -36.43
C ASP A 139 -67.52 18.54 -37.01
N HIS A 140 -67.50 18.98 -38.27
CA HIS A 140 -66.29 19.38 -39.00
C HIS A 140 -65.48 20.51 -38.32
N GLN A 141 -66.10 21.30 -37.43
CA GLN A 141 -65.47 22.39 -36.69
C GLN A 141 -64.42 21.94 -35.66
N TRP A 142 -64.41 20.66 -35.28
CA TRP A 142 -63.51 20.12 -34.24
C TRP A 142 -62.30 19.35 -34.79
N ILE A 143 -62.16 19.26 -36.12
CA ILE A 143 -61.16 18.41 -36.79
C ILE A 143 -59.73 18.86 -36.49
N GLY A 144 -59.45 20.16 -36.55
CA GLY A 144 -58.12 20.73 -36.26
C GLY A 144 -57.68 20.46 -34.83
N VAL A 145 -58.61 20.58 -33.87
CA VAL A 145 -58.36 20.26 -32.45
C VAL A 145 -58.07 18.76 -32.29
N ALA A 146 -58.87 17.90 -32.91
CA ALA A 146 -58.70 16.46 -32.80
C ALA A 146 -57.39 15.95 -33.43
N LEU A 147 -56.98 16.48 -34.58
CA LEU A 147 -55.72 16.11 -35.23
C LEU A 147 -54.50 16.55 -34.42
N VAL A 148 -54.50 17.79 -33.90
CA VAL A 148 -53.42 18.28 -33.05
C VAL A 148 -53.35 17.49 -31.73
N ALA A 149 -54.51 17.21 -31.12
CA ALA A 149 -54.58 16.40 -29.90
C ALA A 149 -54.12 14.95 -30.15
N GLY A 150 -54.51 14.33 -31.26
CA GLY A 150 -54.09 13.00 -31.65
C GLY A 150 -52.58 12.90 -31.94
N PHE A 151 -52.03 13.90 -32.66
CA PHE A 151 -50.61 13.99 -32.94
C PHE A 151 -49.78 14.09 -31.66
N TRP A 152 -50.12 15.01 -30.76
CA TRP A 152 -49.43 15.11 -29.46
C TRP A 152 -49.67 13.89 -28.57
N GLY A 153 -50.86 13.29 -28.65
CA GLY A 153 -51.18 12.02 -28.03
C GLY A 153 -50.17 10.93 -28.41
N THR A 154 -50.00 10.69 -29.70
CA THR A 154 -49.05 9.68 -30.20
C THR A 154 -47.60 9.97 -29.79
N ILE A 155 -47.15 11.23 -29.89
CA ILE A 155 -45.77 11.62 -29.51
C ILE A 155 -45.55 11.39 -28.02
N LEU A 156 -46.50 11.79 -27.17
CA LEU A 156 -46.35 11.66 -25.72
C LEU A 156 -46.35 10.18 -25.29
N ILE A 157 -47.15 9.33 -25.94
CA ILE A 157 -47.09 7.86 -25.76
C ILE A 157 -45.70 7.32 -26.11
N LEU A 158 -45.13 7.70 -27.25
CA LEU A 158 -43.78 7.26 -27.66
C LEU A 158 -42.70 7.73 -26.67
N VAL A 159 -42.77 8.98 -26.21
CA VAL A 159 -41.84 9.52 -25.20
C VAL A 159 -41.96 8.75 -23.88
N LEU A 160 -43.17 8.43 -23.44
CA LEU A 160 -43.41 7.65 -22.23
C LEU A 160 -42.95 6.19 -22.38
N PHE A 161 -43.10 5.57 -23.55
CA PHE A 161 -42.52 4.25 -23.82
C PHE A 161 -41.00 4.26 -23.73
N LEU A 162 -40.33 5.23 -24.36
CA LEU A 162 -38.88 5.36 -24.26
C LEU A 162 -38.41 5.62 -22.82
N TYR A 163 -39.16 6.42 -22.07
CA TYR A 163 -38.91 6.65 -20.65
C TYR A 163 -39.05 5.36 -19.83
N SER A 164 -40.17 4.64 -19.99
CA SER A 164 -40.45 3.38 -19.30
C SER A 164 -39.41 2.31 -19.63
N TYR A 165 -39.01 2.19 -20.90
CA TYR A 165 -37.97 1.27 -21.35
C TYR A 165 -36.60 1.59 -20.72
N ARG A 166 -36.16 2.85 -20.76
CA ARG A 166 -34.90 3.27 -20.10
C ARG A 166 -34.95 3.06 -18.59
N ARG A 167 -36.10 3.32 -17.96
CA ARG A 167 -36.30 3.10 -16.52
C ARG A 167 -36.25 1.61 -16.19
N ALA A 168 -36.85 0.75 -17.01
CA ALA A 168 -36.80 -0.69 -16.87
C ALA A 168 -35.36 -1.23 -16.98
N LEU A 169 -34.59 -0.82 -17.99
CA LEU A 169 -33.17 -1.18 -18.11
C LEU A 169 -32.35 -0.73 -16.90
N TYR A 170 -32.62 0.47 -16.37
CA TYR A 170 -31.98 0.95 -15.16
C TYR A 170 -32.32 0.07 -13.94
N LEU A 171 -33.56 -0.40 -13.83
CA LEU A 171 -33.99 -1.27 -12.73
C LEU A 171 -33.46 -2.70 -12.89
N ILE A 172 -33.12 -3.14 -14.10
CA ILE A 172 -32.58 -4.49 -14.37
C ILE A 172 -31.08 -4.56 -14.06
N ASN A 173 -30.32 -3.48 -14.26
CA ASN A 173 -28.88 -3.47 -14.05
C ASN A 173 -28.52 -3.65 -12.55
N PRO A 174 -27.77 -4.70 -12.16
CA PRO A 174 -27.48 -5.01 -10.76
C PRO A 174 -26.65 -3.94 -10.06
N ILE A 175 -25.71 -3.29 -10.76
CA ILE A 175 -24.91 -2.19 -10.23
C ILE A 175 -25.82 -0.98 -9.91
N GLN A 176 -26.81 -0.70 -10.76
CA GLN A 176 -27.76 0.38 -10.49
C GLN A 176 -28.71 0.06 -9.33
N GLN A 177 -29.07 -1.22 -9.15
CA GLN A 177 -29.84 -1.68 -7.99
C GLN A 177 -29.06 -1.47 -6.69
N LEU A 178 -27.80 -1.92 -6.64
CA LEU A 178 -26.94 -1.72 -5.46
C LEU A 178 -26.74 -0.22 -5.15
N ASN A 179 -26.55 0.60 -6.19
CA ASN A 179 -26.49 2.07 -6.02
C ASN A 179 -27.79 2.67 -5.48
N SER A 180 -28.94 2.09 -5.81
CA SER A 180 -30.22 2.52 -5.26
C SER A 180 -30.33 2.23 -3.76
N VAL A 181 -29.80 1.09 -3.31
CA VAL A 181 -29.70 0.71 -1.89
C VAL A 181 -28.79 1.70 -1.16
N LEU A 182 -27.58 1.95 -1.66
CA LEU A 182 -26.66 2.93 -1.06
C LEU A 182 -27.30 4.32 -0.93
N ARG A 183 -27.95 4.83 -1.99
CA ARG A 183 -28.62 6.15 -1.96
C ARG A 183 -29.80 6.17 -0.99
N ARG A 184 -30.47 5.04 -0.76
CA ARG A 184 -31.56 4.94 0.23
C ARG A 184 -30.98 4.99 1.64
N THR A 185 -30.00 4.13 1.94
CA THR A 185 -29.29 4.10 3.22
C THR A 185 -28.71 5.48 3.58
N GLN A 186 -28.06 6.15 2.62
CA GLN A 186 -27.56 7.52 2.81
C GLN A 186 -28.65 8.52 3.18
N ARG A 187 -29.81 8.47 2.51
CA ARG A 187 -30.91 9.39 2.78
C ARG A 187 -31.53 9.13 4.16
N GLU A 188 -31.67 7.86 4.53
CA GLU A 188 -32.25 7.46 5.81
C GLU A 188 -31.31 7.82 6.98
N LEU A 189 -30.03 7.47 6.92
CA LEU A 189 -29.05 7.86 7.94
C LEU A 189 -28.95 9.38 8.09
N ARG A 190 -28.89 10.13 6.98
CA ARG A 190 -28.94 11.62 7.03
C ARG A 190 -30.25 12.16 7.58
N SER A 191 -31.36 11.44 7.43
CA SER A 191 -32.63 11.83 8.04
C SER A 191 -32.59 11.64 9.56
N TRP A 192 -32.01 10.55 10.04
CA TRP A 192 -31.80 10.29 11.47
C TRP A 192 -30.87 11.29 12.12
N VAL A 193 -29.73 11.61 11.49
CA VAL A 193 -28.82 12.66 11.97
C VAL A 193 -29.52 14.02 12.07
N ARG A 194 -30.36 14.38 11.09
CA ARG A 194 -31.15 15.62 11.14
C ARG A 194 -32.18 15.61 12.26
N ARG A 195 -32.78 14.46 12.58
CA ARG A 195 -33.71 14.33 13.72
C ARG A 195 -32.97 14.43 15.06
N ALA A 196 -31.82 13.76 15.19
CA ALA A 196 -30.97 13.86 16.37
C ALA A 196 -30.58 15.32 16.66
N LYS A 197 -30.12 16.06 15.63
CA LYS A 197 -29.80 17.48 15.76
C LYS A 197 -31.00 18.36 16.14
N ARG A 198 -32.22 18.00 15.73
CA ARG A 198 -33.44 18.72 16.15
C ARG A 198 -33.84 18.41 17.59
N ALA A 199 -33.55 17.20 18.07
CA ALA A 199 -33.83 16.76 19.43
C ALA A 199 -32.78 17.24 20.44
N GLU A 200 -31.59 17.64 19.96
CA GLU A 200 -30.46 18.09 20.78
C GLU A 200 -30.82 19.13 21.86
N PRO A 201 -31.60 20.21 21.59
CA PRO A 201 -31.98 21.18 22.63
C PRO A 201 -32.79 20.57 23.78
N LEU A 202 -33.63 19.56 23.49
CA LEU A 202 -34.47 18.90 24.49
C LEU A 202 -33.65 17.99 25.40
N LEU A 203 -32.62 17.35 24.86
CA LEU A 203 -31.73 16.45 25.60
C LEU A 203 -30.69 17.21 26.43
N ARG A 204 -30.24 18.39 25.96
CA ARG A 204 -29.32 19.25 26.73
C ARG A 204 -29.95 19.88 27.97
N LEU A 205 -31.27 20.08 28.00
CA LEU A 205 -31.99 20.63 29.15
C LEU A 205 -32.03 19.66 30.34
N GLN A 206 -31.90 18.35 30.10
CA GLN A 206 -31.76 17.34 31.17
C GLN A 206 -30.35 17.32 31.79
N ASP A 207 -29.31 17.67 31.04
CA ASP A 207 -27.91 17.67 31.53
C ASP A 207 -27.54 18.91 32.36
N THR A 208 -28.34 19.98 32.31
CA THR A 208 -28.07 21.23 33.05
C THR A 208 -28.37 21.16 34.55
N SER A 209 -29.05 20.12 35.06
CA SER A 209 -29.32 19.99 36.50
C SER A 209 -28.13 19.45 37.32
N ASP A 210 -27.09 18.87 36.69
CA ASP A 210 -26.01 18.16 37.40
C ASP A 210 -24.58 18.67 37.13
N ARG A 211 -24.39 19.77 36.38
CA ARG A 211 -23.03 20.32 36.15
C ARG A 211 -22.67 21.41 37.16
N THR A 212 -22.34 20.97 38.37
CA THR A 212 -21.42 21.73 39.24
C THR A 212 -20.00 21.64 38.64
N GLU A 213 -19.31 22.77 38.64
CA GLU A 213 -18.00 23.06 38.06
C GLU A 213 -16.95 21.93 38.18
N MET A 214 -16.49 21.36 37.05
CA MET A 214 -15.13 20.79 36.97
C MET A 214 -14.62 20.57 35.53
N SER A 215 -13.47 21.21 35.25
CA SER A 215 -12.46 20.94 34.20
C SER A 215 -12.77 21.26 32.72
N SER A 216 -11.93 22.14 32.18
CA SER A 216 -11.89 22.64 30.79
C SER A 216 -11.15 21.73 29.79
N GLU A 217 -10.97 20.44 30.09
CA GLU A 217 -10.19 19.51 29.25
C GLU A 217 -10.90 18.18 28.96
N GLN A 218 -12.23 18.11 29.07
CA GLN A 218 -12.95 16.88 28.73
C GLN A 218 -13.23 16.76 27.22
N PRO A 219 -13.05 15.56 26.64
CA PRO A 219 -13.35 15.29 25.23
C PRO A 219 -14.80 15.66 24.92
N GLN A 220 -15.00 16.58 23.98
CA GLN A 220 -16.29 17.13 23.58
C GLN A 220 -17.12 16.10 22.79
N ARG A 221 -17.56 15.04 23.49
CA ARG A 221 -18.42 13.97 22.98
C ARG A 221 -19.82 14.49 22.70
N ASP A 222 -20.45 13.98 21.64
CA ASP A 222 -21.83 14.33 21.27
C ASP A 222 -22.83 13.48 22.07
N VAL A 223 -22.96 13.81 23.37
CA VAL A 223 -23.83 13.09 24.32
C VAL A 223 -25.28 13.11 23.86
N ALA A 224 -25.77 14.25 23.37
CA ALA A 224 -27.15 14.38 22.89
C ALA A 224 -27.45 13.43 21.72
N ARG A 225 -26.53 13.31 20.75
CA ARG A 225 -26.68 12.35 19.65
C ARG A 225 -26.62 10.90 20.13
N LEU A 226 -25.71 10.59 21.06
CA LEU A 226 -25.59 9.26 21.64
C LEU A 226 -26.91 8.84 22.32
N THR A 227 -27.44 9.68 23.21
CA THR A 227 -28.70 9.45 23.91
C THR A 227 -29.86 9.28 22.93
N TYR A 228 -29.92 10.13 21.89
CA TYR A 228 -30.95 10.02 20.86
C TYR A 228 -30.93 8.66 20.15
N PHE A 229 -29.74 8.16 19.78
CA PHE A 229 -29.61 6.85 19.14
C PHE A 229 -29.90 5.68 20.08
N GLN A 230 -29.57 5.78 21.36
CA GLN A 230 -29.92 4.76 22.37
C GLN A 230 -31.44 4.62 22.54
N VAL A 231 -32.18 5.74 22.53
CA VAL A 231 -33.66 5.74 22.59
C VAL A 231 -34.28 5.18 21.31
N ASN A 232 -33.56 5.19 20.18
CA ASN A 232 -34.07 4.79 18.86
C ASN A 232 -33.23 3.65 18.26
N PRO A 233 -33.28 2.42 18.79
CA PRO A 233 -32.39 1.32 18.39
C PRO A 233 -32.47 0.94 16.91
N GLY A 234 -33.61 1.20 16.23
CA GLY A 234 -33.78 0.92 14.79
C GLY A 234 -33.11 1.91 13.84
N TRP A 235 -32.36 2.92 14.33
CA TRP A 235 -31.79 3.96 13.47
C TRP A 235 -30.78 3.44 12.43
N ALA A 236 -30.07 2.35 12.75
CA ALA A 236 -29.05 1.73 11.91
C ALA A 236 -29.59 0.55 11.07
N GLU A 237 -30.84 0.14 11.25
CA GLU A 237 -31.40 -1.09 10.67
C GLU A 237 -31.29 -1.11 9.14
N SER A 238 -31.52 0.02 8.47
CA SER A 238 -31.44 0.07 7.01
C SER A 238 -30.01 0.05 6.47
N ALA A 239 -29.03 0.46 7.27
CA ALA A 239 -27.63 0.24 6.94
C ALA A 239 -27.30 -1.25 7.03
N LEU A 240 -27.73 -1.91 8.11
CA LEU A 240 -27.55 -3.35 8.32
C LEU A 240 -28.19 -4.18 7.20
N GLN A 241 -29.44 -3.88 6.86
CA GLN A 241 -30.13 -4.52 5.73
C GLN A 241 -29.42 -4.27 4.41
N GLY A 242 -28.89 -3.05 4.20
CA GLY A 242 -28.11 -2.70 3.01
C GLY A 242 -26.83 -3.52 2.89
N VAL A 243 -26.11 -3.73 4.00
CA VAL A 243 -24.92 -4.61 4.05
C VAL A 243 -25.30 -6.05 3.75
N LYS A 244 -26.29 -6.63 4.45
CA LYS A 244 -26.74 -8.01 4.23
C LYS A 244 -27.16 -8.24 2.77
N TYR A 245 -27.85 -7.28 2.19
CA TYR A 245 -28.24 -7.31 0.79
C TYR A 245 -27.03 -7.29 -0.14
N ALA A 246 -26.10 -6.34 0.04
CA ALA A 246 -24.89 -6.26 -0.77
C ALA A 246 -24.02 -7.51 -0.64
N THR A 247 -23.91 -8.11 0.56
CA THR A 247 -23.21 -9.39 0.77
C THR A 247 -23.87 -10.53 0.01
N SER A 248 -25.20 -10.63 0.04
CA SER A 248 -25.92 -11.66 -0.72
C SER A 248 -25.72 -11.51 -2.23
N PHE A 249 -25.66 -10.27 -2.72
CA PHE A 249 -25.34 -9.96 -4.12
C PHE A 249 -23.91 -10.38 -4.46
N ALA A 250 -22.94 -10.00 -3.61
CA ALA A 250 -21.54 -10.35 -3.82
C ALA A 250 -21.36 -11.87 -3.94
N ARG A 251 -21.91 -12.64 -3.01
CA ARG A 251 -21.81 -14.11 -3.03
C ARG A 251 -22.42 -14.72 -4.28
N ARG A 252 -23.67 -14.32 -4.60
CA ARG A 252 -24.40 -14.88 -5.73
C ARG A 252 -23.76 -14.56 -7.08
N TYR A 253 -23.29 -13.33 -7.29
CA TYR A 253 -22.66 -12.97 -8.57
C TYR A 253 -21.24 -13.53 -8.70
N SER A 254 -20.51 -13.74 -7.60
CA SER A 254 -19.27 -14.54 -7.62
C SER A 254 -19.53 -15.99 -8.02
N GLU A 255 -20.58 -16.63 -7.48
CA GLU A 255 -20.97 -18.00 -7.88
C GLU A 255 -21.33 -18.11 -9.37
N GLN A 256 -21.80 -17.02 -9.98
CA GLN A 256 -22.14 -16.95 -11.40
C GLN A 256 -20.95 -16.55 -12.28
N GLY A 257 -19.78 -16.27 -11.69
CA GLY A 257 -18.58 -15.80 -12.41
C GLY A 257 -18.63 -14.32 -12.82
N ASP A 258 -19.65 -13.56 -12.41
CA ASP A 258 -19.74 -12.12 -12.67
C ASP A 258 -19.03 -11.34 -11.56
N GLN A 259 -17.72 -11.21 -11.77
CA GLN A 259 -16.80 -10.66 -10.79
C GLN A 259 -16.89 -9.13 -10.70
N GLU A 260 -17.35 -8.46 -11.76
CA GLU A 260 -17.57 -7.01 -11.74
C GLU A 260 -18.72 -6.62 -10.80
N VAL A 261 -19.84 -7.36 -10.88
CA VAL A 261 -20.99 -7.12 -10.01
C VAL A 261 -20.66 -7.52 -8.57
N SER A 262 -19.94 -8.62 -8.37
CA SER A 262 -19.44 -9.03 -7.04
C SER A 262 -18.59 -7.93 -6.40
N ALA A 263 -17.57 -7.43 -7.11
CA ALA A 263 -16.71 -6.36 -6.62
C ALA A 263 -17.49 -5.06 -6.36
N ALA A 264 -18.44 -4.70 -7.23
CA ALA A 264 -19.29 -3.53 -7.04
C ALA A 264 -20.16 -3.65 -5.78
N ALA A 265 -20.68 -4.85 -5.49
CA ALA A 265 -21.47 -5.12 -4.28
C ALA A 265 -20.63 -4.99 -3.01
N LEU A 266 -19.43 -5.57 -2.98
CA LEU A 266 -18.52 -5.46 -1.83
C LEU A 266 -18.07 -4.01 -1.58
N ASN A 267 -17.78 -3.25 -2.64
CA ASN A 267 -17.46 -1.82 -2.53
C ASN A 267 -18.62 -0.98 -1.95
N ILE A 268 -19.87 -1.39 -2.21
CA ILE A 268 -21.03 -0.72 -1.65
C ILE A 268 -21.16 -0.97 -0.14
N ILE A 269 -20.72 -2.11 0.37
CA ILE A 269 -20.61 -2.35 1.82
C ILE A 269 -19.65 -1.34 2.47
N VAL A 270 -18.49 -1.11 1.85
CA VAL A 270 -17.50 -0.10 2.30
C VAL A 270 -18.13 1.30 2.30
N ALA A 271 -18.87 1.65 1.26
CA ALA A 271 -19.55 2.94 1.15
C ALA A 271 -20.66 3.11 2.21
N ILE A 272 -21.42 2.05 2.53
CA ILE A 272 -22.41 2.08 3.60
C ILE A 272 -21.73 2.32 4.96
N ASN A 273 -20.61 1.64 5.23
CA ASN A 273 -19.83 1.82 6.46
C ASN A 273 -19.31 3.24 6.61
N ALA A 274 -18.79 3.85 5.54
CA ALA A 274 -18.34 5.23 5.57
C ALA A 274 -19.47 6.21 5.95
N VAL A 275 -20.68 6.00 5.42
CA VAL A 275 -21.86 6.81 5.73
C VAL A 275 -22.37 6.55 7.14
N TYR A 276 -22.29 5.31 7.63
CA TYR A 276 -22.64 4.96 9.00
C TYR A 276 -21.74 5.68 10.00
N ILE A 277 -20.42 5.66 9.78
CA ILE A 277 -19.45 6.37 10.64
C ILE A 277 -19.68 7.88 10.60
N GLU A 278 -19.94 8.46 9.43
CA GLU A 278 -20.29 9.87 9.30
C GLU A 278 -21.55 10.21 10.11
N ALA A 279 -22.56 9.33 10.07
CA ALA A 279 -23.80 9.51 10.81
C ALA A 279 -23.60 9.42 12.32
N LYS A 280 -22.84 8.41 12.77
CA LYS A 280 -22.53 8.19 14.19
C LYS A 280 -21.65 9.30 14.76
N GLY A 281 -20.68 9.81 14.01
CA GLY A 281 -19.86 10.96 14.41
C GLY A 281 -19.07 10.71 15.69
N LYS A 282 -19.02 11.69 16.61
CA LYS A 282 -18.25 11.66 17.87
C LYS A 282 -18.85 10.78 18.98
N THR A 283 -19.62 9.75 18.63
CA THR A 283 -20.29 8.88 19.62
C THR A 283 -19.68 7.48 19.69
N PHE A 284 -18.49 7.28 19.12
CA PHE A 284 -17.72 6.05 19.27
C PHE A 284 -16.87 6.07 20.54
N PHE A 285 -16.66 4.89 21.13
CA PHE A 285 -15.80 4.69 22.27
C PHE A 285 -14.62 3.82 21.86
N ALA A 286 -13.42 4.25 22.23
CA ALA A 286 -12.22 3.46 22.08
C ALA A 286 -12.08 2.53 23.28
N HIS A 287 -11.40 1.40 23.07
CA HIS A 287 -11.05 0.50 24.16
C HIS A 287 -10.14 1.22 25.15
N GLN A 288 -10.42 1.05 26.45
CA GLN A 288 -9.63 1.59 27.55
C GLN A 288 -9.04 0.41 28.32
N LEU A 289 -7.72 0.43 28.54
CA LEU A 289 -6.98 -0.71 29.08
C LEU A 289 -7.42 -1.12 30.50
N LEU A 290 -7.96 -0.18 31.28
CA LEU A 290 -8.30 -0.36 32.69
C LEU A 290 -9.80 -0.62 32.95
N PHE A 291 -10.67 -0.38 31.97
CA PHE A 291 -12.12 -0.46 32.16
C PHE A 291 -12.83 -0.98 30.92
N ASP A 292 -13.67 -2.00 31.09
CA ASP A 292 -14.56 -2.48 30.04
C ASP A 292 -15.75 -1.53 29.90
N ASN A 293 -15.75 -0.77 28.81
CA ASN A 293 -16.88 0.07 28.45
C ASN A 293 -17.79 -0.70 27.47
N PRO A 294 -19.07 -0.94 27.81
CA PRO A 294 -20.01 -1.67 26.95
C PRO A 294 -20.25 -0.99 25.59
N TYR A 295 -19.96 0.31 25.46
CA TYR A 295 -20.10 1.08 24.22
C TYR A 295 -18.88 0.99 23.28
N THR A 296 -17.83 0.27 23.67
CA THR A 296 -16.65 0.03 22.81
C THR A 296 -16.97 -0.86 21.62
N SER A 297 -17.89 -1.82 21.83
CA SER A 297 -18.36 -2.73 20.79
C SER A 297 -19.45 -2.07 19.96
N ASP A 298 -19.34 -2.15 18.63
CA ASP A 298 -20.37 -1.68 17.70
C ASP A 298 -20.93 -2.86 16.91
N GLU A 299 -22.22 -3.15 17.13
CA GLU A 299 -22.92 -4.28 16.51
C GLU A 299 -22.89 -4.22 14.97
N PHE A 300 -23.05 -3.03 14.38
CA PHE A 300 -23.08 -2.87 12.93
C PHE A 300 -21.71 -3.14 12.30
N ILE A 301 -20.62 -2.66 12.91
CA ILE A 301 -19.25 -2.94 12.46
C ILE A 301 -18.93 -4.43 12.64
N ASN A 302 -19.27 -5.01 13.77
CA ASN A 302 -19.05 -6.44 14.05
C ASN A 302 -19.78 -7.33 13.04
N GLU A 303 -21.07 -7.08 12.79
CA GLU A 303 -21.83 -7.82 11.79
C GLU A 303 -21.23 -7.65 10.40
N THR A 304 -20.80 -6.43 10.02
CA THR A 304 -20.13 -6.21 8.73
C THR A 304 -18.88 -7.06 8.59
N LEU A 305 -18.00 -7.05 9.60
CA LEU A 305 -16.75 -7.82 9.58
C LEU A 305 -17.02 -9.33 9.57
N GLU A 306 -18.03 -9.79 10.30
CA GLU A 306 -18.47 -11.18 10.30
C GLU A 306 -19.02 -11.61 8.93
N GLN A 307 -19.77 -10.75 8.25
CA GLN A 307 -20.23 -11.01 6.88
C GLN A 307 -19.07 -11.15 5.88
N PHE A 308 -18.01 -10.36 6.03
CA PHE A 308 -16.78 -10.53 5.25
C PHE A 308 -16.06 -11.84 5.58
N ARG A 309 -15.89 -12.15 6.87
CA ARG A 309 -15.29 -13.41 7.33
C ARG A 309 -15.99 -14.62 6.72
N GLN A 310 -17.31 -14.65 6.78
CA GLN A 310 -18.11 -15.73 6.18
C GLN A 310 -18.00 -15.77 4.65
N THR A 311 -17.90 -14.61 3.98
CA THR A 311 -17.74 -14.55 2.53
C THR A 311 -16.38 -15.10 2.09
N ILE A 312 -15.30 -14.77 2.80
CA ILE A 312 -13.97 -15.30 2.55
C ILE A 312 -13.97 -16.82 2.76
N ARG A 313 -14.55 -17.31 3.86
CA ARG A 313 -14.64 -18.76 4.12
C ARG A 313 -15.41 -19.51 3.05
N ALA A 314 -16.50 -18.93 2.55
CA ALA A 314 -17.26 -19.50 1.44
C ALA A 314 -16.45 -19.49 0.13
N GLY A 315 -15.56 -18.52 -0.07
CA GLY A 315 -14.60 -18.48 -1.18
C GLY A 315 -13.54 -19.58 -1.04
N ILE A 316 -12.94 -19.71 0.13
CA ILE A 316 -11.93 -20.74 0.45
C ILE A 316 -12.51 -22.15 0.20
N SER A 317 -13.73 -22.43 0.68
CA SER A 317 -14.36 -23.74 0.47
C SER A 317 -14.63 -24.06 -1.00
N ARG A 318 -14.77 -23.04 -1.85
CA ARG A 318 -15.01 -23.19 -3.31
C ARG A 318 -13.74 -23.13 -4.15
N GLY A 319 -12.62 -22.68 -3.58
CA GLY A 319 -11.42 -22.35 -4.35
C GLY A 319 -11.56 -21.09 -5.20
N ASP A 320 -12.47 -20.17 -4.86
CA ASP A 320 -12.67 -18.92 -5.61
C ASP A 320 -11.67 -17.85 -5.13
N GLU A 321 -10.45 -17.91 -5.67
CA GLU A 321 -9.35 -16.99 -5.35
C GLU A 321 -9.73 -15.52 -5.56
N GLN A 322 -10.44 -15.23 -6.65
CA GLN A 322 -10.82 -13.87 -7.01
C GLN A 322 -11.82 -13.26 -6.01
N GLN A 323 -12.79 -14.04 -5.53
CA GLN A 323 -13.69 -13.57 -4.49
C GLN A 323 -12.94 -13.29 -3.17
N ILE A 324 -11.98 -14.13 -2.81
CA ILE A 324 -11.17 -13.95 -1.60
C ILE A 324 -10.36 -12.65 -1.70
N GLU A 325 -9.66 -12.42 -2.82
CA GLU A 325 -8.92 -11.19 -3.06
C GLU A 325 -9.81 -9.94 -2.99
N GLN A 326 -10.99 -9.97 -3.62
CA GLN A 326 -11.93 -8.85 -3.57
C GLN A 326 -12.38 -8.56 -2.13
N ALA A 327 -12.64 -9.60 -1.35
CA ALA A 327 -13.01 -9.46 0.06
C ALA A 327 -11.85 -8.90 0.91
N PHE A 328 -10.60 -9.33 0.68
CA PHE A 328 -9.43 -8.76 1.33
C PHE A 328 -9.22 -7.28 1.01
N ARG A 329 -9.36 -6.90 -0.27
CA ARG A 329 -9.29 -5.49 -0.68
C ARG A 329 -10.37 -4.64 0.00
N CYS A 330 -11.57 -5.19 0.19
CA CYS A 330 -12.65 -4.50 0.88
C CYS A 330 -12.44 -4.42 2.39
N LEU A 331 -11.93 -5.47 3.05
CA LEU A 331 -11.51 -5.39 4.47
C LEU A 331 -10.40 -4.34 4.67
N THR A 332 -9.44 -4.27 3.76
CA THR A 332 -8.40 -3.24 3.75
C THR A 332 -9.01 -1.83 3.58
N ALA A 333 -9.99 -1.69 2.69
CA ALA A 333 -10.70 -0.42 2.53
C ALA A 333 -11.51 -0.05 3.78
N LEU A 334 -12.08 -1.03 4.49
CA LEU A 334 -12.74 -0.81 5.78
C LEU A 334 -11.76 -0.34 6.86
N VAL A 335 -10.51 -0.84 6.91
CA VAL A 335 -9.48 -0.28 7.80
C VAL A 335 -9.32 1.22 7.57
N GLY A 336 -9.15 1.65 6.31
CA GLY A 336 -9.06 3.08 5.96
C GLY A 336 -10.31 3.90 6.29
N VAL A 337 -11.49 3.27 6.28
CA VAL A 337 -12.76 3.89 6.69
C VAL A 337 -12.86 4.00 8.21
N TYR A 338 -12.44 2.97 8.96
CA TYR A 338 -12.47 2.94 10.43
C TYR A 338 -11.40 3.81 11.07
N LEU A 339 -10.27 4.06 10.40
CA LEU A 339 -9.28 5.05 10.86
C LEU A 339 -9.85 6.48 10.94
N LYS A 340 -10.90 6.78 10.17
CA LYS A 340 -11.60 8.07 10.19
C LYS A 340 -12.61 8.20 11.33
N ILE A 341 -12.78 7.18 12.16
CA ILE A 341 -13.64 7.26 13.35
C ILE A 341 -13.06 8.29 14.32
N ASP A 342 -13.91 9.24 14.69
CA ASP A 342 -13.63 10.25 15.69
C ASP A 342 -14.12 9.77 17.06
N TYR A 343 -13.18 9.37 17.92
CA TYR A 343 -13.43 8.90 19.27
C TYR A 343 -13.58 10.05 20.29
N ALA A 344 -13.65 11.29 19.80
CA ALA A 344 -13.68 12.54 20.57
C ALA A 344 -12.44 12.79 21.45
N SER A 345 -11.41 11.95 21.36
CA SER A 345 -10.11 12.13 22.00
C SER A 345 -9.01 11.95 20.95
N ALA A 346 -7.99 12.81 20.99
CA ALA A 346 -6.87 12.78 20.06
C ALA A 346 -6.01 11.53 20.23
N ASP A 347 -5.83 11.08 21.48
CA ASP A 347 -4.95 9.96 21.85
C ASP A 347 -5.69 8.62 21.92
N ALA A 348 -6.95 8.57 21.46
CA ALA A 348 -7.73 7.35 21.47
C ALA A 348 -7.20 6.33 20.44
N SER A 349 -6.95 5.10 20.91
CA SER A 349 -6.65 3.96 20.05
C SER A 349 -7.73 3.75 18.99
N LYS A 350 -7.32 3.44 17.76
CA LYS A 350 -8.18 3.16 16.61
C LYS A 350 -8.74 1.74 16.67
N THR A 351 -9.44 1.42 17.75
CA THR A 351 -9.95 0.08 18.09
C THR A 351 -10.64 -0.64 16.93
N HIS A 352 -11.52 0.04 16.18
CA HIS A 352 -12.26 -0.59 15.07
C HIS A 352 -11.38 -0.85 13.84
N ALA A 353 -10.36 -0.02 13.60
CA ALA A 353 -9.39 -0.25 12.53
C ALA A 353 -8.48 -1.45 12.86
N HIS A 354 -8.05 -1.57 14.11
CA HIS A 354 -7.34 -2.76 14.61
C HIS A 354 -8.19 -4.02 14.52
N LEU A 355 -9.48 -3.93 14.86
CA LEU A 355 -10.42 -5.05 14.72
C LEU A 355 -10.50 -5.53 13.26
N ALA A 356 -10.74 -4.63 12.31
CA ALA A 356 -10.79 -4.98 10.89
C ALA A 356 -9.45 -5.56 10.38
N THR A 357 -8.33 -5.01 10.86
CA THR A 357 -6.98 -5.52 10.56
C THR A 357 -6.79 -6.94 11.09
N THR A 358 -7.31 -7.24 12.27
CA THR A 358 -7.26 -8.58 12.89
C THR A 358 -8.11 -9.58 12.11
N TYR A 359 -9.30 -9.17 11.65
CA TYR A 359 -10.13 -9.99 10.75
C TYR A 359 -9.40 -10.30 9.44
N LEU A 360 -8.75 -9.31 8.82
CA LEU A 360 -7.95 -9.53 7.61
C LEU A 360 -6.81 -10.51 7.89
N ALA A 361 -5.97 -10.25 8.90
CA ALA A 361 -4.81 -11.07 9.21
C ALA A 361 -5.20 -12.53 9.53
N ALA A 362 -6.27 -12.74 10.30
CA ALA A 362 -6.75 -14.07 10.66
C ALA A 362 -7.26 -14.87 9.45
N GLU A 363 -7.91 -14.20 8.48
CA GLU A 363 -8.40 -14.89 7.29
C GLU A 363 -7.30 -15.07 6.23
N VAL A 364 -6.27 -14.22 6.17
CA VAL A 364 -5.05 -14.51 5.36
C VAL A 364 -4.30 -15.71 5.92
N GLU A 365 -4.08 -15.76 7.23
CA GLU A 365 -3.44 -16.90 7.90
C GLU A 365 -4.20 -18.22 7.66
N ARG A 366 -5.53 -18.16 7.59
CA ARG A 366 -6.38 -19.31 7.30
C ARG A 366 -6.15 -19.92 5.91
N ILE A 367 -5.59 -19.18 4.94
CA ILE A 367 -5.37 -19.67 3.57
C ILE A 367 -4.14 -20.57 3.48
N VAL A 368 -3.18 -20.48 4.41
CA VAL A 368 -1.93 -21.26 4.40
C VAL A 368 -2.11 -22.76 4.14
N PRO A 369 -3.08 -23.48 4.73
CA PRO A 369 -3.29 -24.90 4.42
C PRO A 369 -3.94 -25.19 3.03
N HIS A 370 -4.50 -24.20 2.34
CA HIS A 370 -5.37 -24.40 1.17
C HIS A 370 -4.69 -24.35 -0.21
N GLY A 371 -3.38 -24.10 -0.30
CA GLY A 371 -2.64 -24.18 -1.56
C GLY A 371 -2.91 -23.02 -2.54
N MET A 372 -3.14 -21.80 -2.02
CA MET A 372 -3.45 -20.60 -2.82
C MET A 372 -2.35 -19.54 -2.65
N PRO A 373 -1.15 -19.73 -3.26
CA PRO A 373 0.00 -18.85 -3.07
C PRO A 373 -0.27 -17.40 -3.53
N ASP A 374 -0.96 -17.20 -4.65
CA ASP A 374 -1.23 -15.86 -5.20
C ASP A 374 -2.15 -15.05 -4.26
N VAL A 375 -3.17 -15.70 -3.71
CA VAL A 375 -4.08 -15.09 -2.73
C VAL A 375 -3.34 -14.76 -1.43
N LEU A 376 -2.41 -15.61 -0.99
CA LEU A 376 -1.54 -15.32 0.16
C LEU A 376 -0.63 -14.13 -0.11
N MET A 377 -0.01 -14.05 -1.29
CA MET A 377 0.83 -12.91 -1.68
C MET A 377 0.02 -11.61 -1.67
N GLU A 378 -1.18 -11.59 -2.25
CA GLU A 378 -2.06 -10.42 -2.22
C GLU A 378 -2.50 -10.08 -0.78
N GLY A 379 -2.86 -11.10 0.02
CA GLY A 379 -3.19 -10.94 1.43
C GLY A 379 -2.06 -10.27 2.24
N VAL A 380 -0.82 -10.71 2.04
CA VAL A 380 0.36 -10.15 2.69
C VAL A 380 0.62 -8.71 2.23
N ARG A 381 0.47 -8.39 0.94
CA ARG A 381 0.57 -7.00 0.44
C ARG A 381 -0.47 -6.08 1.06
N LEU A 382 -1.70 -6.57 1.19
CA LEU A 382 -2.81 -5.83 1.79
C LEU A 382 -2.61 -5.64 3.30
N MET A 383 -2.06 -6.62 4.01
CA MET A 383 -1.60 -6.46 5.39
C MET A 383 -0.49 -5.41 5.51
N GLY A 384 0.49 -5.41 4.62
CA GLY A 384 1.50 -4.35 4.54
C GLY A 384 0.88 -2.97 4.33
N LYS A 385 -0.11 -2.86 3.45
CA LYS A 385 -0.86 -1.60 3.23
C LYS A 385 -1.65 -1.16 4.46
N CYS A 386 -2.22 -2.09 5.24
CA CYS A 386 -2.84 -1.78 6.52
C CYS A 386 -1.82 -1.25 7.54
N ALA A 387 -0.61 -1.83 7.57
CA ALA A 387 0.47 -1.36 8.42
C ALA A 387 0.90 0.07 8.02
N ASP A 388 1.01 0.39 6.73
CA ASP A 388 1.30 1.77 6.29
C ASP A 388 0.23 2.76 6.79
N MET A 389 -1.05 2.39 6.67
CA MET A 389 -2.16 3.23 7.14
C MET A 389 -2.15 3.44 8.66
N LEU A 390 -1.81 2.40 9.42
CA LEU A 390 -1.69 2.47 10.89
C LEU A 390 -0.46 3.26 11.33
N LEU A 391 0.68 3.12 10.63
CA LEU A 391 1.89 3.88 10.90
C LEU A 391 1.63 5.39 10.78
N VAL A 392 0.88 5.81 9.76
CA VAL A 392 0.51 7.22 9.56
C VAL A 392 -0.46 7.71 10.63
N SER A 393 -1.38 6.86 11.11
CA SER A 393 -2.44 7.28 12.03
C SER A 393 -2.06 7.19 13.52
N GLU A 394 -1.27 6.20 13.93
CA GLU A 394 -0.96 5.89 15.33
C GLU A 394 0.54 5.81 15.61
N GLY A 395 1.38 5.90 14.58
CA GLY A 395 2.83 5.77 14.73
C GLY A 395 3.32 4.32 14.81
N PRO A 396 4.58 4.11 15.25
CA PRO A 396 5.26 2.81 15.20
C PRO A 396 4.55 1.67 15.94
N ILE A 397 3.84 1.96 17.03
CA ILE A 397 3.14 0.92 17.80
C ILE A 397 2.04 0.23 17.00
N GLY A 398 1.41 0.95 16.05
CA GLY A 398 0.28 0.45 15.27
C GLY A 398 0.64 -0.69 14.31
N ILE A 399 1.92 -0.87 13.96
CA ILE A 399 2.33 -1.88 12.96
C ILE A 399 2.78 -3.21 13.57
N VAL A 400 3.04 -3.26 14.88
CA VAL A 400 3.70 -4.39 15.56
C VAL A 400 2.97 -5.72 15.34
N ALA A 401 1.65 -5.74 15.52
CA ALA A 401 0.84 -6.94 15.34
C ALA A 401 0.85 -7.45 13.90
N LEU A 402 0.82 -6.54 12.92
CA LEU A 402 0.86 -6.88 11.50
C LEU A 402 2.23 -7.40 11.08
N THR A 403 3.31 -6.79 11.58
CA THR A 403 4.69 -7.27 11.39
C THR A 403 4.83 -8.74 11.81
N GLN A 404 4.33 -9.09 13.00
CA GLN A 404 4.36 -10.46 13.50
C GLN A 404 3.56 -11.42 12.60
N LYS A 405 2.36 -11.02 12.17
CA LYS A 405 1.51 -11.86 11.32
C LYS A 405 2.08 -12.04 9.90
N ILE A 406 2.62 -10.98 9.30
CA ILE A 406 3.34 -11.06 8.01
C ILE A 406 4.52 -12.03 8.14
N GLY A 407 5.32 -11.91 9.21
CA GLY A 407 6.43 -12.82 9.47
C GLY A 407 6.00 -14.28 9.61
N ALA A 408 4.96 -14.53 10.40
CA ALA A 408 4.43 -15.88 10.61
C ALA A 408 3.99 -16.52 9.29
N ILE A 409 3.23 -15.81 8.46
CA ILE A 409 2.79 -16.29 7.13
C ILE A 409 3.99 -16.50 6.20
N SER A 410 4.96 -15.58 6.23
CA SER A 410 6.18 -15.65 5.41
C SER A 410 7.07 -16.84 5.75
N SER A 411 6.95 -17.42 6.95
CA SER A 411 7.70 -18.62 7.32
C SER A 411 7.23 -19.88 6.58
N ALA A 412 6.02 -19.86 6.00
CA ALA A 412 5.46 -20.99 5.27
C ALA A 412 6.32 -21.41 4.06
N GLY A 413 6.99 -20.46 3.39
CA GLY A 413 7.88 -20.75 2.26
C GLY A 413 9.20 -21.42 2.65
N ALA A 414 9.59 -21.39 3.93
CA ALA A 414 10.70 -22.17 4.42
C ALA A 414 10.35 -23.67 4.52
N VAL A 415 9.06 -23.99 4.69
CA VAL A 415 8.56 -25.36 4.82
C VAL A 415 8.04 -25.90 3.49
N ARG A 416 7.37 -25.08 2.68
CA ARG A 416 6.76 -25.46 1.40
C ARG A 416 7.33 -24.61 0.27
N GLU A 417 7.92 -25.26 -0.73
CA GLU A 417 8.56 -24.59 -1.87
C GLU A 417 7.60 -23.69 -2.66
N GLU A 418 6.34 -24.11 -2.83
CA GLU A 418 5.30 -23.34 -3.52
C GLU A 418 4.96 -21.99 -2.83
N TYR A 419 5.33 -21.84 -1.56
CA TYR A 419 5.11 -20.60 -0.79
C TYR A 419 6.34 -19.70 -0.68
N ARG A 420 7.46 -20.04 -1.34
CA ARG A 420 8.65 -19.17 -1.32
C ARG A 420 8.38 -17.78 -1.92
N ALA A 421 7.50 -17.66 -2.91
CA ALA A 421 7.05 -16.37 -3.45
C ALA A 421 6.24 -15.54 -2.41
N VAL A 422 5.50 -16.21 -1.51
CA VAL A 422 4.82 -15.58 -0.38
C VAL A 422 5.86 -15.02 0.60
N SER A 423 6.92 -15.79 0.91
CA SER A 423 8.02 -15.34 1.75
C SER A 423 8.71 -14.10 1.17
N LEU A 424 9.02 -14.10 -0.13
CA LEU A 424 9.59 -12.91 -0.80
C LEU A 424 8.70 -11.69 -0.61
N THR A 425 7.40 -11.84 -0.89
CA THR A 425 6.41 -10.76 -0.78
C THR A 425 6.36 -10.21 0.65
N GLY A 426 6.41 -11.08 1.66
CA GLY A 426 6.42 -10.67 3.06
C GLY A 426 7.71 -9.98 3.48
N VAL A 427 8.86 -10.46 3.02
CA VAL A 427 10.15 -9.80 3.24
C VAL A 427 10.19 -8.42 2.58
N GLU A 428 9.61 -8.25 1.39
CA GLU A 428 9.44 -6.94 0.76
C GLU A 428 8.57 -6.00 1.62
N GLN A 429 7.46 -6.49 2.18
CA GLN A 429 6.63 -5.66 3.06
C GLN A 429 7.39 -5.27 4.34
N LEU A 430 8.12 -6.19 4.97
CA LEU A 430 8.89 -5.93 6.18
C LEU A 430 10.06 -4.95 5.92
N ALA A 431 10.75 -5.10 4.80
CA ALA A 431 11.79 -4.16 4.36
C ALA A 431 11.21 -2.75 4.11
N ARG A 432 10.04 -2.67 3.46
CA ARG A 432 9.34 -1.39 3.27
C ARG A 432 8.99 -0.74 4.61
N LEU A 433 8.36 -1.47 5.52
CA LEU A 433 7.96 -0.96 6.83
C LEU A 433 9.16 -0.47 7.65
N SER A 434 10.27 -1.21 7.65
CA SER A 434 11.51 -0.79 8.33
C SER A 434 12.05 0.53 7.77
N SER A 435 12.00 0.72 6.45
CA SER A 435 12.37 2.00 5.82
C SER A 435 11.38 3.13 6.13
N ASP A 436 10.08 2.85 6.17
CA ASP A 436 9.05 3.86 6.42
C ASP A 436 9.06 4.34 7.88
N LEU A 437 9.49 3.50 8.82
CA LEU A 437 9.74 3.87 10.22
C LEU A 437 10.76 5.01 10.36
N LEU A 438 11.72 5.14 9.43
CA LEU A 438 12.69 6.23 9.50
C LEU A 438 12.10 7.59 9.16
N ARG A 439 11.01 7.61 8.38
CA ARG A 439 10.38 8.82 7.85
C ARG A 439 9.22 9.34 8.69
N THR A 440 8.81 8.61 9.74
CA THR A 440 7.71 9.03 10.61
C THR A 440 8.13 10.17 11.55
N ARG A 441 7.17 11.05 11.84
CA ARG A 441 7.31 12.13 12.82
C ARG A 441 7.08 11.68 14.26
N SER A 442 6.55 10.49 14.46
CA SER A 442 6.31 9.91 15.79
C SER A 442 7.63 9.66 16.54
N CYS A 443 7.57 9.65 17.85
CA CYS A 443 8.68 9.20 18.70
C CYS A 443 8.65 7.67 18.87
N GLU A 444 9.79 7.08 19.28
CA GLU A 444 9.90 5.67 19.69
C GLU A 444 9.73 4.64 18.55
N VAL A 445 10.58 4.74 17.53
CA VAL A 445 10.63 3.73 16.45
C VAL A 445 11.29 2.44 16.92
N GLY A 446 12.11 2.50 17.97
CA GLY A 446 12.95 1.38 18.41
C GLY A 446 12.19 0.10 18.79
N TYR A 447 10.98 0.16 19.34
CA TYR A 447 10.19 -1.05 19.66
C TYR A 447 9.68 -1.74 18.40
N ALA A 448 9.09 -0.98 17.47
CA ALA A 448 8.57 -1.52 16.22
C ALA A 448 9.68 -2.10 15.34
N GLU A 449 10.83 -1.43 15.27
CA GLU A 449 11.99 -1.93 14.53
C GLU A 449 12.55 -3.20 15.16
N ARG A 450 12.69 -3.28 16.48
CA ARG A 450 13.09 -4.53 17.16
C ARG A 450 12.17 -5.70 16.82
N GLN A 451 10.86 -5.44 16.68
CA GLN A 451 9.91 -6.46 16.25
C GLN A 451 10.13 -6.90 14.80
N ILE A 452 10.35 -5.96 13.87
CA ILE A 452 10.66 -6.29 12.47
C ILE A 452 11.95 -7.10 12.40
N ARG A 453 13.00 -6.66 13.08
CA ARG A 453 14.31 -7.30 13.08
C ARG A 453 14.28 -8.70 13.67
N SER A 454 13.61 -8.89 14.81
CA SER A 454 13.40 -10.22 15.42
C SER A 454 12.63 -11.17 14.50
N THR A 455 11.62 -10.64 13.80
CA THR A 455 10.85 -11.39 12.82
C THR A 455 11.72 -11.81 11.64
N MET A 456 12.54 -10.90 11.10
CA MET A 456 13.47 -11.17 10.01
C MET A 456 14.56 -12.16 10.39
N ALA A 457 15.12 -12.06 11.59
CA ALA A 457 16.10 -13.02 12.11
C ALA A 457 15.51 -14.43 12.25
N SER A 458 14.27 -14.53 12.71
CA SER A 458 13.56 -15.81 12.79
C SER A 458 13.34 -16.41 11.40
N LEU A 459 12.89 -15.60 10.43
CA LEU A 459 12.76 -16.03 9.04
C LEU A 459 14.09 -16.51 8.46
N ALA A 460 15.17 -15.75 8.67
CA ALA A 460 16.50 -16.13 8.21
C ALA A 460 16.93 -17.50 8.78
N LYS A 461 16.73 -17.72 10.09
CA LYS A 461 17.03 -19.01 10.72
C LYS A 461 16.21 -20.17 10.13
N TYR A 462 14.95 -19.94 9.79
CA TYR A 462 14.12 -20.96 9.12
C TYR A 462 14.65 -21.29 7.72
N PHE A 463 14.96 -20.28 6.91
CA PHE A 463 15.51 -20.51 5.57
C PHE A 463 16.89 -21.17 5.59
N LEU A 464 17.72 -20.88 6.59
CA LEU A 464 19.02 -21.55 6.81
C LEU A 464 18.92 -23.04 7.17
N THR A 465 17.71 -23.58 7.41
CA THR A 465 17.51 -25.03 7.53
C THR A 465 17.42 -25.75 6.19
N ILE A 466 17.17 -25.00 5.11
CA ILE A 466 17.14 -25.53 3.75
C ILE A 466 18.58 -25.69 3.25
N PRO A 467 18.95 -26.84 2.66
CA PRO A 467 20.28 -27.00 2.08
C PRO A 467 20.49 -26.00 0.93
N ASP A 468 21.53 -25.18 1.03
CA ASP A 468 21.93 -24.23 -0.02
C ASP A 468 23.11 -24.76 -0.83
N THR A 469 23.17 -24.39 -2.11
CA THR A 469 24.38 -24.52 -2.95
C THR A 469 24.76 -23.15 -3.52
N PRO A 470 26.01 -22.94 -3.99
CA PRO A 470 26.40 -21.65 -4.58
C PRO A 470 25.49 -21.20 -5.75
N LEU A 471 24.94 -22.16 -6.51
CA LEU A 471 24.06 -21.89 -7.66
C LEU A 471 22.57 -21.79 -7.26
N PHE A 472 22.17 -22.43 -6.16
CA PHE A 472 20.81 -22.39 -5.62
C PHE A 472 20.87 -21.92 -4.16
N ASN A 473 21.05 -20.60 -4.00
CA ASN A 473 21.04 -19.94 -2.71
C ASN A 473 19.61 -19.45 -2.41
N VAL A 474 18.83 -20.33 -1.78
CA VAL A 474 17.41 -20.11 -1.49
C VAL A 474 17.28 -18.97 -0.50
N ALA A 475 18.06 -18.99 0.58
CA ALA A 475 18.02 -17.94 1.60
C ALA A 475 18.33 -16.55 1.01
N SER A 476 19.40 -16.40 0.22
CA SER A 476 19.72 -15.14 -0.44
C SER A 476 18.60 -14.67 -1.36
N THR A 477 18.06 -15.55 -2.20
CA THR A 477 17.03 -15.19 -3.18
C THR A 477 15.77 -14.62 -2.52
N TYR A 478 15.26 -15.29 -1.48
CA TYR A 478 13.98 -14.93 -0.87
C TYR A 478 14.10 -13.91 0.26
N LEU A 479 15.29 -13.74 0.84
CA LEU A 479 15.56 -12.74 1.88
C LEU A 479 16.23 -11.46 1.33
N ALA A 480 16.57 -11.44 0.04
CA ALA A 480 17.26 -10.33 -0.63
C ALA A 480 16.63 -8.95 -0.38
N PRO A 481 15.30 -8.74 -0.41
CA PRO A 481 14.73 -7.41 -0.24
C PRO A 481 15.05 -6.78 1.10
N TYR A 482 15.27 -7.59 2.15
CA TYR A 482 15.69 -7.09 3.44
C TYR A 482 17.21 -7.11 3.56
N TYR A 483 17.88 -8.23 3.27
CA TYR A 483 19.29 -8.43 3.62
C TYR A 483 20.28 -8.01 2.52
N SER A 484 19.98 -8.22 1.24
CA SER A 484 20.99 -8.09 0.20
C SER A 484 21.29 -6.63 -0.16
N ALA A 485 22.57 -6.27 -0.17
CA ALA A 485 23.04 -4.98 -0.65
C ALA A 485 22.96 -4.83 -2.19
N ALA A 486 22.84 -5.95 -2.92
CA ALA A 486 22.73 -5.95 -4.39
C ALA A 486 21.28 -5.75 -4.89
N SER A 487 20.29 -5.78 -4.00
CA SER A 487 18.89 -5.61 -4.38
C SER A 487 18.58 -4.14 -4.68
N ALA A 488 18.33 -3.82 -5.95
CA ALA A 488 18.08 -2.46 -6.43
C ALA A 488 16.86 -1.77 -5.79
N GLN A 489 15.93 -2.53 -5.18
CA GLN A 489 14.77 -1.99 -4.47
C GLN A 489 14.72 -2.43 -3.00
N GLY A 490 15.79 -3.08 -2.51
CA GLY A 490 15.90 -3.59 -1.15
C GLY A 490 16.11 -2.50 -0.10
N LEU A 491 16.12 -2.92 1.16
CA LEU A 491 16.25 -2.03 2.31
C LEU A 491 17.55 -1.23 2.27
N VAL A 492 18.69 -1.86 1.95
CA VAL A 492 19.99 -1.18 1.92
C VAL A 492 20.00 -0.01 0.93
N GLU A 493 19.46 -0.20 -0.26
CA GLU A 493 19.38 0.87 -1.27
C GLU A 493 18.42 2.00 -0.83
N ARG A 494 17.28 1.66 -0.22
CA ARG A 494 16.36 2.65 0.36
C ARG A 494 17.01 3.47 1.46
N LEU A 495 17.82 2.84 2.31
CA LEU A 495 18.59 3.49 3.37
C LEU A 495 19.67 4.42 2.79
N SER A 496 20.39 3.98 1.76
CA SER A 496 21.36 4.81 1.04
C SER A 496 20.70 6.07 0.47
N HIS A 497 19.59 5.92 -0.26
CA HIS A 497 18.84 7.07 -0.78
C HIS A 497 18.33 7.99 0.36
N PHE A 498 17.82 7.39 1.44
CA PHE A 498 17.35 8.14 2.60
C PHE A 498 18.47 8.98 3.23
N VAL A 499 19.64 8.38 3.49
CA VAL A 499 20.77 9.10 4.08
C VAL A 499 21.34 10.15 3.13
N ASN A 500 21.40 9.90 1.82
CA ASN A 500 21.79 10.93 0.85
C ASN A 500 20.85 12.15 0.90
N THR A 501 19.55 11.92 1.08
CA THR A 501 18.58 13.01 1.25
C THR A 501 18.83 13.80 2.55
N VAL A 502 19.16 13.09 3.64
CA VAL A 502 19.49 13.71 4.94
C VAL A 502 20.81 14.49 4.87
N MET A 503 21.79 14.02 4.10
CA MET A 503 23.07 14.69 3.90
C MET A 503 22.94 16.04 3.19
N GLU A 504 22.01 16.17 2.25
CA GLU A 504 21.74 17.39 1.50
C GLU A 504 20.94 18.44 2.31
N ALA A 505 20.39 18.05 3.47
CA ALA A 505 19.55 18.91 4.29
C ALA A 505 20.36 20.01 5.02
N PRO A 506 19.80 21.22 5.16
CA PRO A 506 20.47 22.31 5.87
C PRO A 506 20.58 22.01 7.37
N PRO A 507 21.54 22.63 8.10
CA PRO A 507 21.83 22.31 9.50
C PRO A 507 20.64 22.52 10.46
N ASN A 508 19.71 23.41 10.11
CA ASN A 508 18.55 23.72 10.94
C ASN A 508 17.29 22.92 10.58
N ASP A 509 17.37 21.97 9.64
CA ASP A 509 16.23 21.15 9.24
C ASP A 509 15.75 20.28 10.42
N ALA A 510 14.49 20.46 10.81
CA ALA A 510 13.88 19.72 11.91
C ALA A 510 13.47 18.30 11.50
N ASP A 511 13.01 18.13 10.26
CA ASP A 511 12.61 16.81 9.74
C ASP A 511 13.87 15.94 9.53
N ALA A 512 14.98 16.50 9.03
CA ALA A 512 16.25 15.78 8.90
C ALA A 512 16.83 15.38 10.27
N ARG A 513 16.78 16.28 11.27
CA ARG A 513 17.19 15.95 12.66
C ARG A 513 16.36 14.82 13.25
N LYS A 514 15.05 14.84 13.04
CA LYS A 514 14.14 13.78 13.50
C LYS A 514 14.43 12.46 12.79
N ALA A 515 14.68 12.50 11.48
CA ALA A 515 15.05 11.34 10.68
C ALA A 515 16.36 10.70 11.17
N ILE A 516 17.36 11.50 11.53
CA ILE A 516 18.62 11.03 12.15
C ILE A 516 18.36 10.38 13.51
N ALA A 517 17.51 10.98 14.34
CA ALA A 517 17.14 10.41 15.64
C ALA A 517 16.44 9.05 15.49
N ASN A 518 15.54 8.92 14.51
CA ASN A 518 14.90 7.64 14.18
C ASN A 518 15.92 6.62 13.67
N LEU A 519 16.90 7.03 12.85
CA LEU A 519 17.97 6.15 12.37
C LEU A 519 18.85 5.64 13.52
N ARG A 520 19.11 6.48 14.53
CA ARG A 520 19.84 6.07 15.73
C ARG A 520 19.08 4.96 16.46
N GLU A 521 17.80 5.16 16.77
CA GLU A 521 16.96 4.13 17.40
C GLU A 521 16.82 2.86 16.54
N TRP A 522 16.81 3.03 15.21
CA TRP A 522 16.77 1.91 14.25
C TRP A 522 18.07 1.11 14.25
N ALA A 523 19.21 1.76 14.46
CA ALA A 523 20.53 1.12 14.51
C ALA A 523 20.82 0.47 15.87
N ASP A 524 20.09 0.86 16.92
CA ASP A 524 20.24 0.27 18.25
C ASP A 524 20.00 -1.26 18.17
N ASP A 525 20.90 -2.03 18.79
CA ASP A 525 20.92 -3.50 18.86
C ASP A 525 21.02 -4.26 17.52
N ILE A 526 21.26 -3.58 16.38
CA ILE A 526 21.37 -4.27 15.08
C ILE A 526 22.53 -5.28 15.06
N SER A 527 23.64 -4.94 15.72
CA SER A 527 24.83 -5.79 15.81
C SER A 527 24.56 -7.16 16.44
N GLU A 528 23.68 -7.23 17.45
CA GLU A 528 23.40 -8.51 18.11
C GLU A 528 22.64 -9.47 17.20
N THR A 529 21.65 -8.95 16.48
CA THR A 529 20.85 -9.76 15.56
C THR A 529 21.66 -10.19 14.34
N GLU A 530 22.43 -9.28 13.73
CA GLU A 530 23.26 -9.62 12.57
C GLU A 530 24.36 -10.63 12.95
N ARG A 531 24.92 -10.54 14.18
CA ARG A 531 25.85 -11.55 14.70
C ARG A 531 25.21 -12.93 14.75
N GLU A 532 24.01 -13.03 15.31
CA GLU A 532 23.34 -14.32 15.46
C GLU A 532 23.03 -14.97 14.11
N VAL A 533 22.52 -14.21 13.15
CA VAL A 533 22.20 -14.72 11.81
C VAL A 533 23.47 -15.06 11.03
N LEU A 534 24.53 -14.24 11.12
CA LEU A 534 25.81 -14.50 10.47
C LEU A 534 26.45 -15.80 10.96
N LEU A 535 26.56 -15.97 12.28
CA LEU A 535 27.16 -17.18 12.85
C LEU A 535 26.38 -18.43 12.46
N ARG A 536 25.04 -18.35 12.41
CA ARG A 536 24.20 -19.45 11.95
C ARG A 536 24.40 -19.75 10.47
N ALA A 537 24.53 -18.74 9.61
CA ALA A 537 24.79 -18.92 8.19
C ALA A 537 26.15 -19.60 7.94
N ILE A 538 27.18 -19.21 8.70
CA ILE A 538 28.52 -19.80 8.65
C ILE A 538 28.49 -21.26 9.13
N GLU A 539 27.85 -21.53 10.27
CA GLU A 539 27.68 -22.89 10.81
C GLU A 539 27.03 -23.83 9.78
N LYS A 540 26.07 -23.31 9.00
CA LYS A 540 25.38 -24.04 7.94
C LYS A 540 26.10 -24.02 6.59
N ARG A 541 27.25 -23.33 6.46
CA ARG A 541 27.96 -23.08 5.19
C ARG A 541 27.06 -22.52 4.09
N SER A 542 26.05 -21.74 4.47
CA SER A 542 25.14 -21.11 3.52
C SER A 542 25.81 -19.89 2.89
N HIS A 543 25.68 -19.77 1.57
CA HIS A 543 26.17 -18.61 0.82
C HIS A 543 25.42 -17.32 1.18
N PHE A 544 24.32 -17.39 1.93
CA PHE A 544 23.66 -16.23 2.53
C PHE A 544 24.57 -15.43 3.47
N ALA A 545 25.65 -16.04 4.00
CA ALA A 545 26.68 -15.31 4.74
C ALA A 545 27.25 -14.13 3.92
N PHE A 546 27.36 -14.27 2.59
CA PHE A 546 27.77 -13.18 1.69
C PHE A 546 26.90 -11.94 1.86
N ASP A 547 25.57 -12.08 1.82
CA ASP A 547 24.63 -10.96 1.93
C ASP A 547 24.75 -10.28 3.29
N ILE A 548 24.86 -11.06 4.38
CA ILE A 548 24.97 -10.52 5.73
C ILE A 548 26.27 -9.73 5.91
N ILE A 549 27.40 -10.26 5.42
CA ILE A 549 28.70 -9.58 5.51
C ILE A 549 28.66 -8.24 4.76
N HIS A 550 28.15 -8.23 3.52
CA HIS A 550 28.06 -7.00 2.72
C HIS A 550 27.01 -6.03 3.27
N ARG A 551 25.94 -6.53 3.89
CA ARG A 551 24.97 -5.72 4.60
C ARG A 551 25.58 -5.01 5.79
N ILE A 552 26.37 -5.72 6.61
CA ILE A 552 27.05 -5.14 7.78
C ILE A 552 27.91 -3.95 7.32
N THR A 553 28.74 -4.12 6.29
CA THR A 553 29.60 -3.03 5.80
C THR A 553 28.81 -1.89 5.16
N ALA A 554 27.78 -2.19 4.37
CA ALA A 554 26.93 -1.18 3.76
C ALA A 554 26.20 -0.33 4.82
N ILE A 555 25.61 -0.96 5.85
CA ILE A 555 24.93 -0.24 6.93
C ILE A 555 25.93 0.55 7.76
N THR A 556 27.11 0.01 8.07
CA THR A 556 28.18 0.76 8.75
C THR A 556 28.51 2.05 7.98
N LYS A 557 28.64 1.99 6.65
CA LYS A 557 28.88 3.16 5.81
C LYS A 557 27.73 4.16 5.84
N ILE A 558 26.48 3.68 5.81
CA ILE A 558 25.27 4.50 5.91
C ILE A 558 25.23 5.25 7.25
N LEU A 559 25.54 4.58 8.36
CA LEU A 559 25.59 5.18 9.69
C LEU A 559 26.68 6.26 9.80
N ILE A 560 27.88 6.00 9.28
CA ILE A 560 28.96 6.99 9.23
C ILE A 560 28.53 8.20 8.40
N THR A 561 27.94 7.96 7.23
CA THR A 561 27.48 9.03 6.33
C THR A 561 26.45 9.90 7.06
N ALA A 562 25.41 9.31 7.65
CA ALA A 562 24.41 10.04 8.42
C ALA A 562 25.00 10.81 9.61
N SER A 563 26.02 10.26 10.28
CA SER A 563 26.70 10.92 11.40
C SER A 563 27.40 12.22 10.99
N ASN A 564 27.74 12.37 9.71
CA ASN A 564 28.41 13.54 9.14
C ASN A 564 27.46 14.53 8.46
N ALA A 565 26.14 14.28 8.48
CA ALA A 565 25.17 15.21 7.93
C ALA A 565 25.20 16.55 8.68
N ALA A 566 25.00 17.67 7.97
CA ALA A 566 25.01 19.01 8.56
C ALA A 566 23.93 19.19 9.65
N ALA A 567 22.81 18.49 9.52
CA ALA A 567 21.73 18.47 10.50
C ALA A 567 22.01 17.60 11.74
N CYS A 568 23.08 16.78 11.73
CA CYS A 568 23.42 15.88 12.83
C CYS A 568 24.05 16.66 14.00
N ASN A 569 23.50 16.51 15.21
CA ASN A 569 24.12 17.09 16.41
C ASN A 569 25.25 16.18 16.94
N ASN A 570 26.10 16.72 17.82
CA ASN A 570 27.24 15.97 18.36
C ASN A 570 26.84 14.68 19.10
N TYR A 571 25.69 14.69 19.78
CA TYR A 571 25.19 13.51 20.49
C TYR A 571 24.80 12.37 19.54
N TYR A 572 24.00 12.66 18.51
CA TYR A 572 23.62 11.66 17.51
C TYR A 572 24.82 11.22 16.67
N LYS A 573 25.78 12.13 16.41
CA LYS A 573 27.02 11.77 15.74
C LYS A 573 27.79 10.69 16.52
N SER A 574 28.03 10.87 17.81
CA SER A 574 28.74 9.88 18.62
C SER A 574 27.97 8.56 18.73
N GLU A 575 26.65 8.62 18.89
CA GLU A 575 25.82 7.41 19.00
C GLU A 575 25.80 6.61 17.70
N LEU A 576 25.63 7.27 16.55
CA LEU A 576 25.65 6.60 15.23
C LEU A 576 27.02 5.99 14.92
N GLN A 577 28.11 6.69 15.25
CA GLN A 577 29.47 6.16 15.09
C GLN A 577 29.72 4.98 16.03
N CYS A 578 29.25 5.04 17.28
CA CYS A 578 29.30 3.92 18.21
C CYS A 578 28.53 2.70 17.67
N SER A 579 27.32 2.89 17.15
CA SER A 579 26.54 1.82 16.51
C SER A 579 27.23 1.26 15.27
N ALA A 580 27.89 2.10 14.46
CA ALA A 580 28.69 1.67 13.31
C ALA A 580 29.89 0.80 13.72
N VAL A 581 30.60 1.18 14.80
CA VAL A 581 31.69 0.39 15.38
C VAL A 581 31.19 -0.95 15.90
N ARG A 582 30.09 -0.97 16.68
CA ARG A 582 29.49 -2.21 17.19
C ARG A 582 29.06 -3.15 16.08
N LEU A 583 28.47 -2.60 15.02
CA LEU A 583 28.01 -3.37 13.85
C LEU A 583 29.18 -3.98 13.06
N VAL A 584 30.20 -3.21 12.69
CA VAL A 584 31.34 -3.77 11.94
C VAL A 584 32.11 -4.80 12.79
N SER A 585 32.18 -4.57 14.11
CA SER A 585 32.82 -5.49 15.06
C SER A 585 32.20 -6.90 15.06
N VAL A 586 30.95 -7.07 14.58
CA VAL A 586 30.31 -8.38 14.44
C VAL A 586 31.18 -9.34 13.62
N LEU A 587 31.86 -8.84 12.58
CA LEU A 587 32.70 -9.66 11.71
C LEU A 587 33.94 -10.23 12.44
N SER A 588 34.32 -9.69 13.60
CA SER A 588 35.42 -10.21 14.41
C SER A 588 35.08 -11.50 15.16
N TRP A 589 33.80 -11.86 15.23
CA TRP A 589 33.28 -13.07 15.89
C TRP A 589 33.30 -14.31 15.00
N ILE A 590 33.73 -14.19 13.74
CA ILE A 590 33.80 -15.30 12.79
C ILE A 590 34.78 -16.37 13.34
N PRO A 591 34.37 -17.65 13.39
CA PRO A 591 35.24 -18.73 13.87
C PRO A 591 36.51 -18.89 13.02
N THR A 592 37.61 -19.28 13.65
CA THR A 592 38.95 -19.32 13.04
C THR A 592 39.39 -20.72 12.63
N GLU A 593 38.46 -21.65 12.50
CA GLU A 593 38.71 -23.01 12.03
C GLU A 593 39.08 -23.00 10.54
N LYS A 594 39.98 -23.88 10.11
CA LYS A 594 40.50 -23.91 8.72
C LYS A 594 39.40 -23.91 7.66
N GLU A 595 38.37 -24.74 7.86
CA GLU A 595 37.26 -24.88 6.91
C GLU A 595 36.37 -23.63 6.88
N THR A 596 36.10 -23.04 8.05
CA THR A 596 35.35 -21.78 8.18
C THR A 596 36.12 -20.64 7.52
N VAL A 597 37.42 -20.50 7.79
CA VAL A 597 38.28 -19.49 7.17
C VAL A 597 38.28 -19.63 5.65
N SER A 598 38.46 -20.85 5.13
CA SER A 598 38.43 -21.09 3.68
C SER A 598 37.06 -20.78 3.06
N PHE A 599 35.97 -21.06 3.78
CA PHE A 599 34.62 -20.76 3.33
C PHE A 599 34.38 -19.25 3.26
N VAL A 600 34.56 -18.53 4.37
CA VAL A 600 34.24 -17.09 4.41
C VAL A 600 35.21 -16.28 3.52
N GLU A 601 36.46 -16.72 3.33
CA GLU A 601 37.38 -16.07 2.41
C GLU A 601 36.97 -16.21 0.92
N THR A 602 36.08 -17.14 0.58
CA THR A 602 35.42 -17.17 -0.74
C THR A 602 34.66 -15.86 -1.02
N PHE A 603 34.22 -15.17 0.04
CA PHE A 603 33.58 -13.86 -0.02
C PHE A 603 34.56 -12.69 0.15
N ARG A 604 35.88 -12.94 0.10
CA ARG A 604 36.96 -11.93 0.19
C ARG A 604 36.95 -11.12 1.49
N MET A 605 36.79 -11.78 2.64
CA MET A 605 36.79 -11.11 3.96
C MET A 605 37.98 -10.16 4.18
N THR A 606 39.17 -10.54 3.72
CA THR A 606 40.37 -9.69 3.80
C THR A 606 40.15 -8.33 3.13
N GLU A 607 39.55 -8.32 1.93
CA GLU A 607 39.24 -7.08 1.20
C GLU A 607 38.13 -6.31 1.90
N ILE A 608 37.12 -6.99 2.46
CA ILE A 608 36.00 -6.36 3.16
C ILE A 608 36.47 -5.58 4.40
N PHE A 609 37.41 -6.12 5.19
CA PHE A 609 37.98 -5.36 6.31
C PHE A 609 38.77 -4.14 5.85
N PHE A 610 39.54 -4.29 4.77
CA PHE A 610 40.29 -3.19 4.18
C PHE A 610 39.36 -2.08 3.66
N GLU A 611 38.33 -2.45 2.90
CA GLU A 611 37.33 -1.52 2.34
C GLU A 611 36.58 -0.78 3.44
N ALA A 612 36.15 -1.48 4.50
CA ALA A 612 35.48 -0.85 5.63
C ALA A 612 36.37 0.21 6.30
N ALA A 613 37.68 -0.08 6.47
CA ALA A 613 38.63 0.89 6.99
C ALA A 613 38.83 2.07 6.00
N ALA A 614 39.09 1.79 4.73
CA ALA A 614 39.34 2.82 3.72
C ALA A 614 38.12 3.75 3.52
N ASP A 615 36.90 3.21 3.49
CA ASP A 615 35.68 4.00 3.42
C ASP A 615 35.46 4.83 4.69
N ALA A 616 35.74 4.28 5.88
CA ALA A 616 35.64 5.04 7.13
C ALA A 616 36.64 6.21 7.18
N HIS A 617 37.88 6.01 6.72
CA HIS A 617 38.87 7.08 6.61
C HIS A 617 38.42 8.17 5.62
N ARG A 618 37.96 7.78 4.43
CA ARG A 618 37.43 8.72 3.43
C ARG A 618 36.24 9.54 3.94
N LEU A 619 35.43 8.95 4.81
CA LEU A 619 34.30 9.63 5.45
C LEU A 619 34.67 10.31 6.78
N GLY A 620 35.95 10.34 7.17
CA GLY A 620 36.42 11.04 8.38
C GLY A 620 35.97 10.42 9.70
N CYS A 621 35.75 9.11 9.76
CA CYS A 621 35.40 8.39 10.99
C CYS A 621 36.57 7.56 11.51
N THR A 622 37.34 8.14 12.44
CA THR A 622 38.56 7.54 12.99
C THR A 622 38.30 6.30 13.85
N GLU A 623 37.18 6.24 14.57
CA GLU A 623 36.83 5.11 15.42
C GLU A 623 36.56 3.84 14.61
N VAL A 624 35.76 3.94 13.54
CA VAL A 624 35.49 2.81 12.64
C VAL A 624 36.75 2.44 11.86
N PHE A 625 37.53 3.42 11.38
CA PHE A 625 38.82 3.17 10.75
C PHE A 625 39.75 2.32 11.63
N ALA A 626 39.98 2.74 12.88
CA ALA A 626 40.85 2.04 13.81
C ALA A 626 40.30 0.65 14.19
N CYS A 627 38.97 0.52 14.33
CA CYS A 627 38.32 -0.76 14.57
C CYS A 627 38.54 -1.74 13.41
N SER A 628 38.23 -1.33 12.18
CA SER A 628 38.40 -2.16 10.97
C SER A 628 39.86 -2.49 10.68
N GLN A 629 40.80 -1.55 10.90
CA GLN A 629 42.24 -1.82 10.80
C GLN A 629 42.69 -2.90 11.80
N ARG A 630 42.24 -2.80 13.07
CA ARG A 630 42.53 -3.82 14.09
C ARG A 630 41.92 -5.17 13.73
N MET A 631 40.73 -5.18 13.13
CA MET A 631 40.10 -6.41 12.66
C MET A 631 40.87 -7.05 11.51
N LEU A 632 41.35 -6.28 10.53
CA LEU A 632 42.22 -6.78 9.47
C LEU A 632 43.53 -7.37 10.04
N LEU A 633 44.16 -6.66 10.99
CA LEU A 633 45.35 -7.16 11.68
C LEU A 633 45.05 -8.47 12.44
N SER A 634 43.95 -8.52 13.18
CA SER A 634 43.54 -9.73 13.89
C SER A 634 43.24 -10.88 12.93
N TRP A 635 42.59 -10.60 11.80
CA TRP A 635 42.28 -11.59 10.76
C TRP A 635 43.55 -12.14 10.13
N MET A 636 44.53 -11.29 9.83
CA MET A 636 45.83 -11.70 9.31
C MET A 636 46.47 -12.78 10.17
N PHE A 637 46.49 -12.61 11.50
CA PHE A 637 47.07 -13.61 12.41
C PHE A 637 46.16 -14.83 12.58
N LYS A 638 44.85 -14.64 12.75
CA LYS A 638 43.91 -15.75 13.01
C LYS A 638 43.67 -16.65 11.79
N ALA A 639 43.43 -16.04 10.63
CA ALA A 639 43.10 -16.74 9.41
C ALA A 639 44.35 -17.08 8.59
N GLY A 640 45.40 -16.25 8.67
CA GLY A 640 46.66 -16.46 7.97
C GLY A 640 47.48 -17.65 8.46
N GLN A 641 47.16 -18.23 9.62
CA GLN A 641 47.72 -19.51 10.08
C GLN A 641 47.37 -20.69 9.16
N HIS A 642 46.28 -20.57 8.39
CA HIS A 642 45.82 -21.62 7.50
C HIS A 642 46.34 -21.37 6.09
N GLN A 643 47.03 -22.35 5.50
CA GLN A 643 47.33 -22.32 4.07
C GLN A 643 46.02 -22.42 3.29
N THR A 644 45.59 -21.29 2.74
CA THR A 644 44.39 -21.17 1.89
C THR A 644 44.78 -20.68 0.50
N PRO A 645 43.97 -20.97 -0.54
CA PRO A 645 44.23 -20.51 -1.91
C PRO A 645 44.21 -18.98 -2.08
N TRP A 646 43.78 -18.24 -1.05
CA TRP A 646 43.39 -16.84 -1.17
C TRP A 646 44.47 -15.84 -0.72
N SER A 647 45.68 -16.29 -0.40
CA SER A 647 46.84 -15.44 -0.05
C SER A 647 46.57 -14.43 1.09
N ILE A 648 45.82 -14.84 2.12
CA ILE A 648 45.33 -13.98 3.22
C ILE A 648 46.45 -13.12 3.84
N LEU A 649 47.61 -13.71 4.12
CA LEU A 649 48.75 -13.01 4.71
C LEU A 649 49.27 -11.88 3.82
N GLN A 650 49.54 -12.18 2.55
CA GLN A 650 50.10 -11.19 1.62
C GLN A 650 49.12 -10.04 1.40
N ARG A 651 47.84 -10.32 1.20
CA ARG A 651 46.81 -9.29 1.01
C ARG A 651 46.63 -8.44 2.26
N SER A 652 46.57 -9.06 3.44
CA SER A 652 46.42 -8.32 4.70
C SER A 652 47.60 -7.39 4.97
N LEU A 653 48.84 -7.86 4.76
CA LEU A 653 50.05 -7.04 4.93
C LEU A 653 50.07 -5.85 3.97
N CYS A 654 49.72 -6.06 2.70
CA CYS A 654 49.61 -4.97 1.72
C CYS A 654 48.51 -3.98 2.12
N GLY A 655 47.32 -4.46 2.50
CA GLY A 655 46.22 -3.62 2.94
C GLY A 655 46.55 -2.82 4.21
N LEU A 656 47.18 -3.44 5.21
CA LEU A 656 47.60 -2.76 6.44
C LEU A 656 48.67 -1.70 6.18
N ALA A 657 49.62 -1.95 5.28
CA ALA A 657 50.62 -0.97 4.88
C ALA A 657 49.97 0.26 4.23
N VAL A 658 49.00 0.03 3.33
CA VAL A 658 48.22 1.11 2.71
C VAL A 658 47.43 1.89 3.77
N LEU A 659 46.71 1.21 4.68
CA LEU A 659 45.96 1.87 5.75
C LEU A 659 46.87 2.67 6.69
N ALA A 660 48.07 2.19 7.01
CA ALA A 660 49.02 2.92 7.85
C ALA A 660 49.54 4.20 7.19
N LEU A 661 49.67 4.21 5.86
CA LEU A 661 50.05 5.42 5.10
C LEU A 661 48.89 6.39 4.88
N LEU A 662 47.65 5.89 4.88
CA LEU A 662 46.45 6.72 4.83
C LEU A 662 46.10 7.33 6.19
N ALA A 663 46.53 6.73 7.30
CA ALA A 663 46.23 7.24 8.63
C ALA A 663 46.77 8.67 8.82
N ASP A 664 45.95 9.57 9.37
CA ASP A 664 46.33 10.95 9.70
C ASP A 664 47.33 11.05 10.88
N ASP A 665 47.89 9.92 11.33
CA ASP A 665 48.83 9.82 12.46
C ASP A 665 50.26 9.57 11.94
N PRO A 666 51.21 10.50 12.14
CA PRO A 666 52.60 10.34 11.73
C PRO A 666 53.30 9.10 12.31
N GLY A 667 52.82 8.58 13.45
CA GLY A 667 53.34 7.37 14.08
C GLY A 667 52.65 6.07 13.66
N ALA A 668 51.69 6.09 12.73
CA ALA A 668 50.90 4.92 12.36
C ALA A 668 51.75 3.78 11.78
N VAL A 669 52.76 4.11 10.98
CA VAL A 669 53.69 3.13 10.38
C VAL A 669 54.51 2.42 11.47
N ASP A 670 55.06 3.16 12.43
CA ASP A 670 55.86 2.58 13.50
C ASP A 670 55.00 1.76 14.47
N LYS A 671 53.77 2.21 14.76
CA LYS A 671 52.78 1.45 15.53
C LYS A 671 52.45 0.12 14.85
N LEU A 672 52.20 0.12 13.54
CA LEU A 672 51.93 -1.10 12.77
C LEU A 672 53.11 -2.08 12.87
N LYS A 673 54.34 -1.60 12.66
CA LYS A 673 55.55 -2.44 12.76
C LYS A 673 55.72 -3.03 14.15
N ALA A 674 55.51 -2.23 15.19
CA ALA A 674 55.60 -2.66 16.57
C ALA A 674 54.54 -3.73 16.91
N GLU A 675 53.31 -3.55 16.42
CA GLU A 675 52.22 -4.48 16.72
C GLU A 675 52.36 -5.80 15.95
N ILE A 676 52.83 -5.77 14.69
CA ILE A 676 53.21 -6.98 13.95
C ILE A 676 54.32 -7.73 14.69
N SER A 677 55.37 -7.03 15.13
CA SER A 677 56.49 -7.62 15.87
C SER A 677 56.05 -8.24 17.19
N SER A 678 55.17 -7.56 17.93
CA SER A 678 54.64 -8.06 19.21
C SER A 678 53.83 -9.35 19.03
N GLN A 679 52.94 -9.40 18.04
CA GLN A 679 52.13 -10.59 17.74
C GLN A 679 52.95 -11.75 17.16
N LEU A 680 54.00 -11.44 16.39
CA LEU A 680 54.99 -12.43 15.94
C LEU A 680 55.69 -13.11 17.11
N MET A 681 56.15 -12.34 18.10
CA MET A 681 56.80 -12.86 19.31
C MET A 681 55.84 -13.70 20.17
N ALA A 682 54.54 -13.42 20.10
CA ALA A 682 53.50 -14.22 20.73
C ALA A 682 53.16 -15.53 19.98
N GLY A 683 53.82 -15.82 18.86
CA GLY A 683 53.63 -17.06 18.08
C GLY A 683 52.46 -17.02 17.10
N GLY A 684 51.99 -15.84 16.70
CA GLY A 684 50.73 -15.68 15.97
C GLY A 684 50.70 -16.07 14.48
N LEU A 685 51.86 -16.27 13.82
CA LEU A 685 51.93 -16.57 12.38
C LEU A 685 52.24 -18.06 12.07
N PRO A 686 51.90 -18.55 10.86
CA PRO A 686 52.15 -19.94 10.45
C PRO A 686 53.64 -20.33 10.37
N ASP A 687 53.86 -21.57 9.96
CA ASP A 687 55.16 -22.15 9.67
C ASP A 687 56.05 -21.25 8.80
N LYS A 688 57.37 -21.45 8.95
CA LYS A 688 58.40 -20.62 8.29
C LYS A 688 58.16 -20.54 6.78
N GLU A 689 57.74 -21.63 6.14
CA GLU A 689 57.48 -21.69 4.71
C GLU A 689 56.35 -20.75 4.25
N ALA A 690 55.22 -20.68 4.98
CA ALA A 690 54.13 -19.78 4.64
C ALA A 690 54.52 -18.31 4.84
N ARG A 691 55.31 -18.00 5.87
CA ARG A 691 55.87 -16.66 6.09
C ARG A 691 56.85 -16.26 5.00
N ASP A 692 57.74 -17.17 4.61
CA ASP A 692 58.72 -16.97 3.54
C ASP A 692 58.03 -16.71 2.20
N ARG A 693 56.97 -17.47 1.88
CA ARG A 693 56.16 -17.27 0.68
C ARG A 693 55.46 -15.91 0.69
N ALA A 694 54.75 -15.57 1.78
CA ALA A 694 54.07 -14.28 1.91
C ALA A 694 55.05 -13.10 1.80
N ALA A 695 56.24 -13.20 2.41
CA ALA A 695 57.28 -12.16 2.31
C ALA A 695 57.78 -11.98 0.87
N LYS A 696 58.02 -13.07 0.15
CA LYS A 696 58.41 -13.03 -1.28
C LYS A 696 57.32 -12.41 -2.14
N ASP A 697 56.05 -12.73 -1.90
CA ASP A 697 54.93 -12.18 -2.66
C ASP A 697 54.70 -10.70 -2.37
N VAL A 698 54.86 -10.26 -1.11
CA VAL A 698 54.82 -8.83 -0.74
C VAL A 698 55.96 -8.07 -1.42
N ARG A 699 57.19 -8.59 -1.42
CA ARG A 699 58.33 -7.97 -2.13
C ARG A 699 58.09 -7.92 -3.64
N ASN A 700 57.52 -8.97 -4.22
CA ASN A 700 57.14 -9.01 -5.64
C ASN A 700 56.09 -7.91 -5.96
N ARG A 701 55.09 -7.70 -5.09
CA ARG A 701 54.11 -6.62 -5.24
C ARG A 701 54.76 -5.23 -5.08
N ALA A 702 55.68 -5.05 -4.14
CA ALA A 702 56.43 -3.81 -3.93
C ALA A 702 57.31 -3.42 -5.13
N ALA A 703 57.90 -4.42 -5.79
CA ALA A 703 58.71 -4.22 -7.01
C ALA A 703 57.87 -3.83 -8.24
N ASN A 704 56.61 -4.27 -8.30
CA ASN A 704 55.74 -4.09 -9.46
C ASN A 704 54.68 -2.97 -9.30
N LEU A 705 54.82 -2.07 -8.32
CA LEU A 705 53.86 -0.99 -8.04
C LEU A 705 53.57 -0.08 -9.25
N ASP A 706 54.56 0.14 -10.13
CA ASP A 706 54.47 1.11 -11.24
C ASP A 706 53.95 0.49 -12.55
N ARG A 707 53.58 -0.81 -12.57
CA ARG A 707 53.07 -1.46 -13.79
C ARG A 707 51.59 -1.12 -14.00
N PRO A 708 51.21 -0.52 -15.15
CA PRO A 708 49.81 -0.35 -15.51
C PRO A 708 49.21 -1.73 -15.83
N GLY A 709 48.37 -2.24 -14.93
CA GLY A 709 47.70 -3.53 -15.07
C GLY A 709 46.22 -3.44 -14.71
N HIS A 710 45.44 -4.46 -15.08
CA HIS A 710 44.09 -4.67 -14.55
C HIS A 710 44.18 -4.94 -13.04
N TRP A 711 43.43 -4.15 -12.25
CA TRP A 711 43.40 -4.31 -10.80
C TRP A 711 42.45 -5.46 -10.44
N SER A 712 43.00 -6.55 -9.90
CA SER A 712 42.22 -7.73 -9.50
C SER A 712 41.55 -7.58 -8.12
N SER A 713 41.94 -6.57 -7.33
CA SER A 713 41.39 -6.31 -5.98
C SER A 713 41.39 -4.82 -5.57
N ASN A 714 40.64 -4.48 -4.52
CA ASN A 714 40.52 -3.11 -4.01
C ASN A 714 41.77 -2.67 -3.24
N ILE A 715 42.44 -3.59 -2.55
CA ILE A 715 43.78 -3.36 -1.99
C ILE A 715 44.76 -2.99 -3.11
N ALA A 716 44.77 -3.73 -4.23
CA ALA A 716 45.65 -3.44 -5.36
C ALA A 716 45.36 -2.05 -5.98
N PHE A 717 44.08 -1.69 -6.12
CA PHE A 717 43.71 -0.34 -6.54
C PHE A 717 44.23 0.73 -5.57
N ALA A 718 44.03 0.55 -4.26
CA ALA A 718 44.46 1.52 -3.28
C ALA A 718 45.99 1.67 -3.20
N MET A 719 46.75 0.57 -3.39
CA MET A 719 48.21 0.63 -3.51
C MET A 719 48.68 1.53 -4.66
N SER A 720 47.91 1.63 -5.75
CA SER A 720 48.24 2.52 -6.89
C SER A 720 47.95 4.00 -6.62
N GLN A 721 47.16 4.30 -5.59
CA GLN A 721 46.79 5.67 -5.21
C GLN A 721 47.73 6.28 -4.16
N VAL A 722 48.49 5.44 -3.44
CA VAL A 722 49.45 5.87 -2.41
C VAL A 722 50.82 6.08 -3.06
N ASP A 723 51.60 7.05 -2.54
CA ASP A 723 52.94 7.37 -3.07
C ASP A 723 53.85 6.13 -3.07
N SER A 724 54.27 5.71 -4.27
CA SER A 724 55.10 4.53 -4.44
C SER A 724 56.47 4.66 -3.78
N LYS A 725 56.95 5.90 -3.53
CA LYS A 725 58.21 6.17 -2.83
C LYS A 725 58.15 5.86 -1.34
N THR A 726 56.98 5.91 -0.72
CA THR A 726 56.80 5.59 0.71
C THR A 726 56.26 4.18 0.90
N LEU A 727 55.39 3.71 0.00
CA LEU A 727 54.82 2.37 0.07
C LEU A 727 55.85 1.26 -0.21
N ARG A 728 56.71 1.43 -1.22
CA ARG A 728 57.74 0.44 -1.56
C ARG A 728 58.68 0.11 -0.39
N PRO A 729 59.33 1.09 0.29
CA PRO A 729 60.19 0.78 1.42
C PRO A 729 59.41 0.16 2.58
N LEU A 730 58.19 0.63 2.87
CA LEU A 730 57.35 0.07 3.93
C LEU A 730 57.02 -1.42 3.70
N LEU A 731 56.64 -1.79 2.48
CA LEU A 731 56.34 -3.18 2.14
C LEU A 731 57.58 -4.08 2.28
N ASN A 732 58.76 -3.58 1.91
CA ASN A 732 60.02 -4.31 2.08
C ASN A 732 60.37 -4.47 3.57
N GLU A 733 60.21 -3.42 4.38
CA GLU A 733 60.41 -3.49 5.85
C GLU A 733 59.46 -4.51 6.48
N ILE A 734 58.17 -4.47 6.14
CA ILE A 734 57.17 -5.41 6.65
C ILE A 734 57.50 -6.86 6.22
N ALA A 735 57.92 -7.07 4.96
CA ALA A 735 58.34 -8.39 4.49
C ALA A 735 59.56 -8.92 5.26
N SER A 736 60.53 -8.07 5.58
CA SER A 736 61.69 -8.43 6.39
C SER A 736 61.34 -8.68 7.86
N LEU A 737 60.30 -8.04 8.41
CA LEU A 737 59.80 -8.33 9.76
C LEU A 737 59.21 -9.74 9.88
N ILE A 738 58.47 -10.20 8.87
CA ILE A 738 57.83 -11.53 8.91
C ILE A 738 58.77 -12.68 8.50
N SER A 739 59.73 -12.41 7.61
CA SER A 739 60.76 -13.36 7.17
C SER A 739 62.05 -12.61 6.79
N PRO A 740 63.01 -12.50 7.73
CA PRO A 740 64.30 -11.85 7.47
C PRO A 740 65.18 -12.69 6.54
N ASP A 741 65.10 -14.02 6.59
CA ASP A 741 65.95 -14.94 5.82
C ASP A 741 65.67 -14.90 4.29
N THR A 742 64.59 -14.25 3.87
CA THR A 742 64.19 -14.12 2.47
C THR A 742 64.51 -12.76 1.86
N GLU A 743 65.31 -11.93 2.56
CA GLU A 743 65.72 -10.61 2.08
C GLU A 743 66.37 -10.68 0.68
N GLY A 744 65.93 -9.79 -0.23
CA GLY A 744 66.38 -9.79 -1.62
C GLY A 744 65.77 -10.87 -2.54
N GLN A 745 64.93 -11.78 -2.02
CA GLN A 745 64.25 -12.80 -2.82
C GLN A 745 62.82 -12.38 -3.20
N TRP A 746 62.40 -12.62 -4.43
CA TRP A 746 61.04 -12.42 -4.94
C TRP A 746 60.46 -13.73 -5.51
N SER A 747 59.14 -13.88 -5.51
CA SER A 747 58.49 -15.03 -6.14
C SER A 747 58.63 -14.97 -7.67
N SER A 748 58.88 -16.12 -8.30
CA SER A 748 59.02 -16.26 -9.75
C SER A 748 57.69 -16.36 -10.49
N ASP A 749 56.59 -16.52 -9.75
CA ASP A 749 55.26 -16.65 -10.33
C ASP A 749 54.67 -15.27 -10.65
N PRO A 750 53.99 -15.10 -11.80
CA PRO A 750 53.36 -13.84 -12.16
C PRO A 750 52.30 -13.46 -11.11
N PRO A 751 52.12 -12.15 -10.84
CA PRO A 751 51.07 -11.69 -9.94
C PRO A 751 49.69 -11.98 -10.54
N ASP A 752 48.86 -12.76 -9.82
CA ASP A 752 47.40 -12.83 -10.03
C ASP A 752 46.70 -11.52 -9.62
#